data_AF-A0A4Y9ZCZ6-F1
#
_entry.id   AF-A0A4Y9ZCZ6-F1
#
_cell.length_a   1.000
_cell.length_b   1.000
_cell.length_c   1.000
_cell.angle_alpha   90.00
_cell.angle_beta   90.00
_cell.angle_gamma   90.00
#
_symmetry.space_group_name_H-M   'P 1'
#
loop_
_entity.id
_entity.type
_entity.pdbx_description
1 polymer ?
#
loop_
_entity_poly.entity_id
_entity_poly.type
_entity_poly.pdbx_seq_one_letter_code
_entity_poly.pdbx_strand_id
1 'polypeptide(L)'
;MSRQDVLRALGAPEYVVNEPLPPGPGGFQMESFGAFPCRCNECILSSMVEEMGLDIDDDDVGEQGQAGSSALPRQNTWASASTSASAAETGASGRRAGDSGSRIEEVKEEEGGMEGTLQCAACRLKDKGKVRLCTGCRKVAYCSRECQVKDWKSHKSTCKPKKPEAESAKAASTATSTSVPASASTDASNEPVVVTPPIGKCARCGWDKNFDLEFCEACRRAKYCSQDCEDADKETHRAFCEMERKRIAQEKTENAAAAEREVHVPPEAMDHCSQCGSEKQDSWKLYFWKTHKAFCGETDRIEISSFYPLLACLIDISHDHILKPIHKAFTLTVMNDPTPGSNPMEFSDGWEAVPVLLGLPTRRAQRPVPIDRSWWPAAANSAILGKLAARIRREGFFLPILTAVSLALLSEMYTTTSAADSSQHRLRLRYRTMPISDFGICAGSARVVNQDKLGYLDMRTLSELHGQDPNDHYWLYFRTARGEEVLLDCAMFTFNLNMLIFARPYGITSDTFVPAFFQEREMRQNAPALHMERKRVSMLRSSQMQQVAANSARGFVPEDEDRVAAFMESLAGRAVTGVERELAMALAKDHTRVIREALQEEQWKQYPEDVQIAIAGDPGELDNWEERCDVWWDNLQKDKRKKKQKARKGRASGV
;
A
#
# COMPACT_ATOMS: atom_id res chain seq x y z
N MET A 1 -4.12 -15.28 28.68
CA MET A 1 -5.25 -15.67 27.80
C MET A 1 -4.66 -16.24 26.52
N SER A 2 -5.43 -16.63 25.50
CA SER A 2 -4.85 -17.17 24.25
C SER A 2 -4.52 -16.06 23.24
N ARG A 3 -3.52 -16.23 22.37
CA ARG A 3 -3.23 -15.35 21.21
C ARG A 3 -4.49 -14.96 20.42
N GLN A 4 -5.42 -15.91 20.33
CA GLN A 4 -6.69 -15.76 19.65
C GLN A 4 -7.54 -14.63 20.24
N ASP A 5 -7.53 -14.49 21.56
CA ASP A 5 -8.34 -13.49 22.26
C ASP A 5 -7.84 -12.06 22.03
N VAL A 6 -6.51 -11.89 21.90
CA VAL A 6 -5.90 -10.58 21.61
C VAL A 6 -6.07 -10.19 20.15
N LEU A 7 -5.92 -11.14 19.23
CA LEU A 7 -6.19 -10.92 17.81
C LEU A 7 -7.66 -10.52 17.57
N ARG A 8 -8.62 -11.21 18.20
CA ARG A 8 -10.04 -10.79 18.17
C ARG A 8 -10.25 -9.39 18.76
N ALA A 9 -9.56 -9.06 19.84
CA ALA A 9 -9.65 -7.73 20.45
C ALA A 9 -9.11 -6.60 19.58
N LEU A 10 -8.12 -6.89 18.73
CA LEU A 10 -7.56 -5.97 17.74
C LEU A 10 -8.38 -5.96 16.43
N GLY A 11 -9.47 -6.72 16.35
CA GLY A 11 -10.31 -6.83 15.15
C GLY A 11 -9.69 -7.67 14.05
N ALA A 12 -8.72 -8.53 14.37
CA ALA A 12 -8.16 -9.45 13.40
C ALA A 12 -9.22 -10.47 12.96
N PRO A 13 -9.30 -10.79 11.65
CA PRO A 13 -10.21 -11.80 11.14
C PRO A 13 -10.01 -13.19 11.77
N GLU A 14 -11.05 -14.01 11.76
CA GLU A 14 -11.08 -15.27 12.50
C GLU A 14 -10.08 -16.32 11.98
N TYR A 15 -9.67 -16.25 10.71
CA TYR A 15 -8.60 -17.09 10.18
C TYR A 15 -7.21 -16.65 10.67
N VAL A 16 -6.94 -15.34 10.83
CA VAL A 16 -5.68 -14.82 11.43
C VAL A 16 -5.59 -15.21 12.90
N VAL A 17 -6.73 -15.19 13.59
CA VAL A 17 -6.91 -15.67 14.96
C VAL A 17 -6.57 -17.16 15.06
N ASN A 18 -6.87 -17.96 14.04
CA ASN A 18 -6.78 -19.42 14.05
C ASN A 18 -5.54 -20.00 13.32
N GLU A 19 -4.72 -19.19 12.64
CA GLU A 19 -3.50 -19.68 11.98
C GLU A 19 -2.43 -20.14 13.00
N PRO A 20 -1.87 -21.36 12.90
CA PRO A 20 -0.73 -21.76 13.70
C PRO A 20 0.51 -20.93 13.31
N LEU A 21 1.34 -20.57 14.29
CA LEU A 21 2.63 -19.92 14.02
C LEU A 21 3.42 -20.73 12.99
N PRO A 22 4.08 -20.10 12.00
CA PRO A 22 5.09 -20.81 11.23
C PRO A 22 6.13 -21.37 12.22
N PRO A 23 6.60 -22.61 12.03
CA PRO A 23 7.53 -23.22 12.98
C PRO A 23 8.75 -22.32 13.16
N GLY A 24 9.12 -22.09 14.43
CA GLY A 24 10.36 -21.39 14.82
C GLY A 24 11.59 -22.02 14.13
N PRO A 25 12.72 -21.30 14.11
CA PRO A 25 13.70 -21.36 13.04
C PRO A 25 14.34 -22.75 12.94
N GLY A 26 13.79 -23.53 12.02
CA GLY A 26 14.27 -24.83 11.60
C GLY A 26 13.97 -25.01 10.13
N GLY A 27 14.66 -24.24 9.27
CA GLY A 27 14.81 -24.58 7.86
C GLY A 27 13.84 -23.97 6.86
N PHE A 28 13.26 -22.78 7.11
CA PHE A 28 12.76 -21.95 6.02
C PHE A 28 13.84 -20.95 5.62
N GLN A 29 14.49 -21.17 4.47
CA GLN A 29 15.28 -20.13 3.81
C GLN A 29 14.32 -19.00 3.43
N MET A 30 14.37 -17.88 4.16
CA MET A 30 13.90 -16.61 3.63
C MET A 30 14.79 -16.27 2.43
N GLU A 31 14.28 -16.47 1.23
CA GLU A 31 14.86 -15.84 0.05
C GLU A 31 14.66 -14.32 0.18
N SER A 32 15.74 -13.67 0.61
CA SER A 32 16.15 -12.29 0.31
C SER A 32 15.05 -11.30 -0.10
N PHE A 33 14.73 -10.36 0.80
CA PHE A 33 14.28 -9.03 0.40
C PHE A 33 15.43 -8.30 -0.30
N GLY A 34 15.48 -8.46 -1.62
CA GLY A 34 16.33 -7.73 -2.54
C GLY A 34 15.53 -7.47 -3.81
N ALA A 35 15.79 -6.33 -4.46
CA ALA A 35 15.15 -5.94 -5.71
C ALA A 35 15.13 -7.11 -6.71
N PHE A 36 13.94 -7.59 -7.06
CA PHE A 36 13.77 -8.55 -8.15
C PHE A 36 13.57 -7.77 -9.46
N PRO A 37 14.40 -7.98 -10.49
CA PRO A 37 14.15 -7.43 -11.81
C PRO A 37 12.89 -8.05 -12.41
N CYS A 38 12.10 -7.24 -13.14
CA CYS A 38 10.88 -7.65 -13.83
C CYS A 38 11.10 -8.92 -14.64
N ARG A 39 10.24 -9.93 -14.46
CA ARG A 39 10.17 -11.12 -15.34
C ARG A 39 9.07 -10.98 -16.40
N CYS A 40 8.91 -9.78 -16.92
CA CYS A 40 8.07 -9.49 -18.08
C CYS A 40 8.91 -9.67 -19.35
N ASN A 41 8.37 -10.36 -20.36
CA ASN A 41 9.04 -10.63 -21.64
C ASN A 41 9.24 -9.38 -22.53
N GLU A 42 9.02 -8.17 -22.01
CA GLU A 42 9.15 -6.90 -22.73
C GLU A 42 10.10 -5.91 -22.03
N CYS A 43 10.91 -6.34 -21.06
CA CYS A 43 11.86 -5.45 -20.40
C CYS A 43 13.21 -5.39 -21.16
N ILE A 44 13.47 -4.26 -21.82
CA ILE A 44 14.70 -3.94 -22.57
C ILE A 44 15.86 -3.62 -21.62
N LEU A 45 16.32 -4.60 -20.84
CA LEU A 45 17.54 -4.48 -20.01
C LEU A 45 18.44 -5.73 -20.05
N SER A 46 18.17 -6.71 -20.92
CA SER A 46 18.99 -7.92 -21.02
C SER A 46 20.15 -7.83 -22.02
N SER A 47 20.36 -6.72 -22.72
CA SER A 47 21.34 -6.65 -23.82
C SER A 47 22.62 -5.84 -23.53
N MET A 48 22.86 -5.42 -22.29
CA MET A 48 24.03 -4.57 -21.95
C MET A 48 25.05 -5.22 -20.99
N VAL A 49 24.96 -6.53 -20.75
CA VAL A 49 25.88 -7.23 -19.82
C VAL A 49 26.86 -8.18 -20.53
N GLU A 50 26.78 -8.36 -21.85
CA GLU A 50 27.68 -9.27 -22.58
C GLU A 50 28.94 -8.64 -23.20
N GLU A 51 29.18 -7.32 -23.06
CA GLU A 51 30.26 -6.62 -23.78
C GLU A 51 31.41 -6.03 -22.94
N MET A 52 31.58 -6.44 -21.69
CA MET A 52 32.79 -6.10 -20.92
C MET A 52 33.47 -7.36 -20.39
N GLY A 53 34.21 -8.01 -21.30
CA GLY A 53 35.19 -9.02 -20.95
C GLY A 53 36.33 -8.39 -20.14
N LEU A 54 36.43 -8.80 -18.87
CA LEU A 54 37.63 -8.64 -18.06
C LEU A 54 37.89 -9.98 -17.38
N ASP A 55 38.92 -10.66 -17.88
CA ASP A 55 39.50 -11.87 -17.32
C ASP A 55 40.23 -11.51 -16.02
N ILE A 56 39.89 -12.21 -14.92
CA ILE A 56 40.75 -12.31 -13.73
C ILE A 56 40.77 -13.78 -13.35
N ASP A 57 41.95 -14.37 -13.48
CA ASP A 57 42.28 -15.76 -13.17
C ASP A 57 42.17 -16.04 -11.66
N ASP A 58 41.52 -17.17 -11.32
CA ASP A 58 41.62 -17.85 -10.02
C ASP A 58 42.79 -18.83 -10.09
N ASP A 59 43.85 -18.60 -9.30
CA ASP A 59 44.75 -19.61 -8.74
C ASP A 59 45.76 -18.90 -7.81
N ASP A 60 45.68 -19.11 -6.49
CA ASP A 60 46.76 -19.79 -5.75
C ASP A 60 46.40 -19.98 -4.26
N VAL A 61 46.73 -21.16 -3.76
CA VAL A 61 46.57 -21.67 -2.40
C VAL A 61 47.90 -21.50 -1.68
N GLY A 62 47.92 -20.91 -0.49
CA GLY A 62 49.17 -20.83 0.30
C GLY A 62 48.96 -20.55 1.78
N GLU A 63 49.15 -21.59 2.59
CA GLU A 63 49.22 -21.57 4.05
C GLU A 63 50.38 -20.72 4.60
N GLN A 64 50.21 -20.25 5.85
CA GLN A 64 51.15 -20.31 7.01
C GLN A 64 51.24 -18.99 7.79
N GLY A 65 51.15 -19.09 9.13
CA GLY A 65 51.63 -18.04 10.05
C GLY A 65 50.89 -17.93 11.38
N GLN A 66 51.29 -18.74 12.36
CA GLN A 66 50.88 -18.67 13.77
C GLN A 66 51.46 -17.45 14.51
N ALA A 67 50.80 -17.15 15.65
CA ALA A 67 51.35 -16.70 16.94
C ALA A 67 51.02 -15.25 17.38
N GLY A 68 50.53 -15.13 18.62
CA GLY A 68 50.44 -13.85 19.32
C GLY A 68 49.39 -13.76 20.42
N SER A 69 49.44 -14.64 21.41
CA SER A 69 48.69 -14.50 22.67
C SER A 69 49.20 -13.31 23.50
N SER A 70 48.31 -12.52 24.08
CA SER A 70 48.54 -11.93 25.41
C SER A 70 47.21 -11.69 26.12
N ALA A 71 47.21 -11.96 27.42
CA ALA A 71 46.04 -12.13 28.27
C ALA A 71 46.04 -11.07 29.39
N LEU A 72 44.82 -10.63 29.74
CA LEU A 72 44.33 -10.19 31.07
C LEU A 72 44.79 -8.82 31.64
N PRO A 73 44.04 -8.21 32.61
CA PRO A 73 43.03 -8.83 33.50
C PRO A 73 41.69 -8.09 33.74
N ARG A 74 40.77 -8.89 34.32
CA ARG A 74 39.53 -8.53 35.02
C ARG A 74 39.79 -7.92 36.41
N GLN A 75 38.84 -7.11 36.91
CA GLN A 75 38.29 -6.93 38.29
C GLN A 75 37.71 -5.49 38.40
N ASN A 76 36.53 -5.14 38.91
CA ASN A 76 35.69 -5.52 40.07
C ASN A 76 34.20 -5.38 39.70
N THR A 77 33.26 -6.31 39.97
CA THR A 77 32.50 -6.58 41.22
C THR A 77 31.84 -5.38 41.91
N TRP A 78 30.50 -5.36 41.93
CA TRP A 78 29.72 -5.36 43.19
C TRP A 78 28.33 -5.97 43.01
N ALA A 79 28.05 -6.95 43.88
CA ALA A 79 26.77 -7.63 44.11
C ALA A 79 25.89 -6.79 45.03
N SER A 80 24.57 -6.92 45.01
CA SER A 80 23.75 -7.69 45.98
C SER A 80 22.31 -7.16 45.85
N ALA A 81 21.21 -7.81 46.19
CA ALA A 81 20.84 -9.17 46.58
C ALA A 81 19.30 -9.11 46.76
N SER A 82 18.60 -10.23 46.55
CA SER A 82 17.45 -10.65 47.38
C SER A 82 16.89 -11.97 46.84
N THR A 83 17.37 -13.12 47.31
CA THR A 83 16.73 -14.02 48.31
C THR A 83 15.26 -14.36 48.07
N SER A 84 15.07 -15.61 47.67
CA SER A 84 13.84 -16.39 47.64
C SER A 84 13.50 -16.95 49.03
N ALA A 85 12.21 -17.05 49.33
CA ALA A 85 11.67 -17.89 50.41
C ALA A 85 10.56 -18.78 49.85
N SER A 86 10.67 -20.06 50.17
CA SER A 86 9.83 -21.19 49.75
C SER A 86 8.58 -21.32 50.63
N ALA A 87 7.47 -21.79 50.06
CA ALA A 87 6.50 -22.62 50.76
C ALA A 87 5.66 -23.41 49.74
N ALA A 88 5.92 -24.71 49.67
CA ALA A 88 5.05 -25.69 49.04
C ALA A 88 4.22 -26.35 50.15
N GLU A 89 2.90 -26.43 49.98
CA GLU A 89 2.10 -27.50 50.60
C GLU A 89 1.05 -28.00 49.63
N THR A 90 1.08 -29.32 49.49
CA THR A 90 0.22 -30.20 48.71
C THR A 90 -1.06 -30.51 49.47
N GLY A 91 -2.21 -30.45 48.80
CA GLY A 91 -3.49 -30.93 49.31
C GLY A 91 -4.28 -31.64 48.22
N ALA A 92 -4.44 -32.96 48.37
CA ALA A 92 -5.00 -33.86 47.39
C ALA A 92 -6.50 -34.15 47.57
N SER A 93 -7.10 -34.58 46.46
CA SER A 93 -8.21 -35.56 46.33
C SER A 93 -9.67 -35.09 46.41
N GLY A 94 -10.45 -35.50 45.38
CA GLY A 94 -11.78 -36.06 45.61
C GLY A 94 -12.91 -35.76 44.61
N ARG A 95 -13.14 -36.72 43.68
CA ARG A 95 -14.45 -37.12 43.07
C ARG A 95 -15.01 -36.12 42.02
N ARG A 96 -15.66 -36.51 40.90
CA ARG A 96 -16.47 -37.68 40.54
C ARG A 96 -16.60 -37.75 39.00
N ALA A 97 -16.72 -38.96 38.46
CA ALA A 97 -16.98 -39.27 37.05
C ALA A 97 -18.49 -39.33 36.72
N GLY A 98 -18.83 -39.13 35.45
CA GLY A 98 -20.12 -39.39 34.79
C GLY A 98 -20.05 -38.81 33.37
N ASP A 99 -19.72 -39.60 32.35
CA ASP A 99 -20.62 -40.43 31.53
C ASP A 99 -21.18 -39.70 30.29
N SER A 100 -20.76 -40.17 29.12
CA SER A 100 -21.60 -40.56 27.97
C SER A 100 -20.89 -40.25 26.63
N GLY A 101 -20.68 -41.31 25.85
CA GLY A 101 -20.20 -41.25 24.48
C GLY A 101 -21.34 -41.34 23.46
N SER A 102 -21.06 -40.87 22.25
CA SER A 102 -21.68 -41.30 20.98
C SER A 102 -20.75 -40.84 19.86
N ARG A 103 -19.94 -41.73 19.24
CA ARG A 103 -20.25 -42.56 18.06
C ARG A 103 -20.68 -41.71 16.85
N ILE A 104 -19.72 -41.41 15.97
CA ILE A 104 -19.94 -40.93 14.59
C ILE A 104 -19.65 -42.12 13.68
N GLU A 105 -20.62 -42.45 12.82
CA GLU A 105 -20.53 -43.49 11.80
C GLU A 105 -19.87 -42.94 10.52
N GLU A 106 -18.93 -43.71 9.98
CA GLU A 106 -18.31 -43.50 8.68
C GLU A 106 -19.26 -43.92 7.55
N VAL A 107 -19.41 -43.05 6.54
CA VAL A 107 -20.04 -43.39 5.26
C VAL A 107 -18.96 -43.34 4.18
N LYS A 108 -18.81 -44.47 3.48
CA LYS A 108 -17.99 -44.68 2.28
C LYS A 108 -18.82 -44.39 1.02
N GLU A 109 -18.27 -43.63 0.08
CA GLU A 109 -18.57 -43.67 -1.37
C GLU A 109 -17.27 -43.24 -2.09
N GLU A 110 -16.44 -44.17 -2.54
CA GLU A 110 -16.37 -44.82 -3.87
C GLU A 110 -16.00 -43.91 -5.05
N GLU A 111 -14.88 -44.31 -5.66
CA GLU A 111 -14.07 -43.62 -6.67
C GLU A 111 -14.52 -43.96 -8.11
N GLY A 112 -14.24 -43.03 -9.03
CA GLY A 112 -14.43 -43.20 -10.47
C GLY A 112 -13.36 -42.50 -11.31
N GLY A 113 -12.12 -43.01 -11.23
CA GLY A 113 -11.12 -43.16 -12.30
C GLY A 113 -10.71 -42.01 -13.23
N MET A 114 -9.45 -41.56 -13.10
CA MET A 114 -8.46 -41.64 -14.19
C MET A 114 -7.02 -41.52 -13.63
N GLU A 115 -6.54 -42.57 -12.97
CA GLU A 115 -5.17 -42.62 -12.42
C GLU A 115 -4.18 -43.10 -13.48
N GLY A 116 -3.55 -42.16 -14.18
CA GLY A 116 -2.34 -42.41 -14.94
C GLY A 116 -1.13 -42.04 -14.10
N THR A 117 -0.44 -43.02 -13.49
CA THR A 117 0.84 -42.79 -12.79
C THR A 117 1.87 -42.23 -13.77
N LEU A 118 2.08 -40.91 -13.74
CA LEU A 118 3.07 -40.18 -14.54
C LEU A 118 4.47 -40.49 -14.01
N GLN A 119 5.25 -41.25 -14.79
CA GLN A 119 6.63 -41.63 -14.43
C GLN A 119 7.59 -40.48 -14.76
N CYS A 120 8.59 -40.28 -13.90
CA CYS A 120 9.65 -39.32 -14.18
C CYS A 120 10.43 -39.73 -15.43
N ALA A 121 10.50 -38.87 -16.45
CA ALA A 121 11.18 -39.19 -17.71
C ALA A 121 12.70 -39.43 -17.54
N ALA A 122 13.31 -38.88 -16.48
CA ALA A 122 14.75 -38.99 -16.24
C ALA A 122 15.17 -40.19 -15.37
N CYS A 123 14.43 -40.47 -14.29
CA CYS A 123 14.80 -41.53 -13.33
C CYS A 123 13.85 -42.74 -13.32
N ARG A 124 12.74 -42.68 -14.06
CA ARG A 124 11.73 -43.74 -14.24
C ARG A 124 11.07 -44.27 -12.95
N LEU A 125 11.31 -43.64 -11.80
CA LEU A 125 10.64 -43.96 -10.54
C LEU A 125 9.21 -43.39 -10.53
N LYS A 126 8.25 -44.17 -10.02
CA LYS A 126 6.83 -43.80 -10.02
C LYS A 126 6.35 -43.10 -8.73
N ASP A 127 7.07 -43.25 -7.61
CA ASP A 127 6.50 -42.98 -6.27
C ASP A 127 7.31 -41.96 -5.42
N LYS A 128 7.61 -40.78 -5.98
CA LYS A 128 8.15 -39.66 -5.18
C LYS A 128 7.32 -38.40 -5.35
N GLY A 129 6.15 -38.36 -4.71
CA GLY A 129 5.36 -37.13 -4.54
C GLY A 129 4.97 -36.40 -5.84
N LYS A 130 4.44 -35.18 -5.70
CA LYS A 130 3.89 -34.35 -6.79
C LYS A 130 4.89 -34.20 -7.96
N VAL A 131 4.71 -34.98 -9.03
CA VAL A 131 5.46 -34.84 -10.28
C VAL A 131 5.04 -33.56 -11.00
N ARG A 132 6.01 -32.83 -11.55
CA ARG A 132 5.78 -31.58 -12.28
C ARG A 132 5.90 -31.81 -13.78
N LEU A 133 4.92 -31.36 -14.54
CA LEU A 133 4.99 -31.39 -16.00
C LEU A 133 5.98 -30.35 -16.53
N CYS A 134 6.64 -30.65 -17.65
CA CYS A 134 7.48 -29.68 -18.35
C CYS A 134 6.67 -28.41 -18.68
N THR A 135 7.15 -27.24 -18.27
CA THR A 135 6.41 -25.97 -18.42
C THR A 135 6.23 -25.54 -19.88
N GLY A 136 7.11 -25.99 -20.79
CA GLY A 136 6.99 -25.72 -22.22
C GLY A 136 5.92 -26.58 -22.89
N CYS A 137 6.18 -27.89 -23.02
CA CYS A 137 5.30 -28.78 -23.78
C CYS A 137 4.20 -29.45 -22.96
N ARG A 138 4.35 -29.53 -21.62
CA ARG A 138 3.52 -30.29 -20.68
C ARG A 138 3.34 -31.79 -20.99
N LYS A 139 4.17 -32.37 -21.87
CA LYS A 139 4.07 -33.78 -22.32
C LYS A 139 4.88 -34.78 -21.49
N VAL A 140 5.86 -34.32 -20.72
CA VAL A 140 6.73 -35.15 -19.88
C VAL A 140 6.71 -34.65 -18.44
N ALA A 141 6.86 -35.57 -17.48
CA ALA A 141 6.80 -35.30 -16.05
C ALA A 141 8.15 -35.57 -15.38
N TYR A 142 8.48 -34.79 -14.35
CA TYR A 142 9.69 -34.94 -13.56
C TYR A 142 9.39 -34.88 -12.06
N CYS A 143 10.04 -35.73 -11.27
CA CYS A 143 9.91 -35.69 -9.81
C CYS A 143 10.71 -34.54 -9.17
N SER A 144 11.71 -33.99 -9.87
CA SER A 144 12.51 -32.85 -9.41
C SER A 144 13.04 -32.02 -10.57
N ARG A 145 13.47 -30.78 -10.27
CA ARG A 145 14.14 -29.90 -11.24
C ARG A 145 15.44 -30.51 -11.75
N GLU A 146 16.18 -31.21 -10.90
CA GLU A 146 17.41 -31.91 -11.27
C GLU A 146 17.15 -32.97 -12.34
N CYS A 147 16.06 -33.73 -12.20
CA CYS A 147 15.63 -34.70 -13.21
C CYS A 147 15.27 -34.02 -14.54
N GLN A 148 14.59 -32.87 -14.50
CA GLN A 148 14.29 -32.09 -15.70
C GLN A 148 15.56 -31.58 -16.41
N VAL A 149 16.54 -31.08 -15.66
CA VAL A 149 17.80 -30.58 -16.21
C VAL A 149 18.62 -31.73 -16.81
N LYS A 150 18.63 -32.91 -16.17
CA LYS A 150 19.34 -34.09 -16.66
C LYS A 150 18.78 -34.58 -18.00
N ASP A 151 17.45 -34.60 -18.14
CA ASP A 151 16.77 -34.99 -19.39
C ASP A 151 16.67 -33.84 -20.41
N TRP A 152 17.05 -32.60 -20.05
CA TRP A 152 16.90 -31.45 -20.95
C TRP A 152 17.70 -31.61 -22.25
N LYS A 153 18.88 -32.24 -22.20
CA LYS A 153 19.71 -32.47 -23.40
C LYS A 153 18.98 -33.31 -24.46
N SER A 154 18.18 -34.30 -24.04
CA SER A 154 17.35 -35.14 -24.92
C SER A 154 15.99 -34.51 -25.22
N HIS A 155 15.36 -33.86 -24.24
CA HIS A 155 14.01 -33.33 -24.37
C HIS A 155 13.93 -32.00 -25.15
N LYS A 156 14.98 -31.16 -25.12
CA LYS A 156 14.97 -29.81 -25.74
C LYS A 156 14.55 -29.81 -27.20
N SER A 157 14.99 -30.78 -28.00
CA SER A 157 14.64 -30.89 -29.43
C SER A 157 13.17 -31.24 -29.69
N THR A 158 12.48 -31.81 -28.71
CA THR A 158 11.08 -32.25 -28.80
C THR A 158 10.11 -31.39 -28.00
N CYS A 159 10.62 -30.47 -27.17
CA CYS A 159 9.83 -29.58 -26.32
C CYS A 159 9.23 -28.41 -27.12
N LYS A 160 8.05 -28.62 -27.73
CA LYS A 160 7.29 -27.55 -28.42
C LYS A 160 6.18 -26.97 -27.50
N PRO A 161 6.12 -25.64 -27.31
CA PRO A 161 5.09 -24.99 -26.49
C PRO A 161 3.70 -25.15 -27.11
N LYS A 162 2.69 -25.44 -26.29
CA LYS A 162 1.30 -25.56 -26.73
C LYS A 162 0.71 -24.15 -26.85
N LYS A 163 0.32 -23.71 -28.06
CA LYS A 163 -0.49 -22.48 -28.22
C LYS A 163 -1.83 -22.68 -27.48
N PRO A 164 -2.33 -21.67 -26.75
CA PRO A 164 -3.67 -21.73 -26.16
C PRO A 164 -4.73 -21.69 -27.28
N GLU A 165 -5.64 -22.66 -27.29
CA GLU A 165 -6.81 -22.71 -28.16
C GLU A 165 -8.05 -22.30 -27.37
N ALA A 166 -8.75 -21.26 -27.85
CA ALA A 166 -10.17 -20.86 -27.69
C ALA A 166 -10.22 -19.34 -27.97
N GLU A 167 -11.04 -18.74 -28.83
CA GLU A 167 -12.35 -19.07 -29.38
C GLU A 167 -12.50 -18.45 -30.79
N SER A 168 -12.98 -19.20 -31.77
CA SER A 168 -13.43 -18.63 -33.05
C SER A 168 -14.62 -19.41 -33.60
N ALA A 169 -15.82 -18.88 -33.36
CA ALA A 169 -17.05 -19.26 -34.05
C ALA A 169 -17.99 -18.04 -34.16
N LYS A 170 -17.71 -17.14 -35.11
CA LYS A 170 -18.71 -16.45 -35.94
C LYS A 170 -18.05 -15.76 -37.14
N ALA A 171 -18.28 -16.37 -38.30
CA ALA A 171 -18.18 -15.83 -39.66
C ALA A 171 -19.07 -14.56 -39.82
N ALA A 172 -18.97 -13.69 -40.82
CA ALA A 172 -18.07 -13.43 -41.94
C ALA A 172 -18.60 -12.15 -42.62
N SER A 173 -17.71 -11.32 -43.19
CA SER A 173 -17.91 -10.35 -44.30
C SER A 173 -16.83 -9.27 -44.15
N THR A 174 -15.96 -8.91 -45.09
CA THR A 174 -15.85 -9.15 -46.53
C THR A 174 -14.40 -8.86 -46.90
N ALA A 175 -13.83 -9.71 -47.75
CA ALA A 175 -12.53 -9.52 -48.37
C ALA A 175 -12.56 -8.40 -49.42
N THR A 176 -11.50 -7.61 -49.53
CA THR A 176 -10.94 -7.18 -50.83
C THR A 176 -9.47 -6.82 -50.62
N SER A 177 -8.59 -7.73 -51.02
CA SER A 177 -7.16 -7.49 -51.20
C SER A 177 -6.81 -7.79 -52.66
N THR A 178 -6.41 -6.76 -53.39
CA THR A 178 -5.81 -6.89 -54.73
C THR A 178 -4.28 -6.84 -54.61
N SER A 179 -3.64 -7.64 -55.44
CA SER A 179 -2.24 -8.06 -55.50
C SER A 179 -1.18 -6.98 -55.85
N VAL A 180 -0.04 -7.01 -55.12
CA VAL A 180 1.39 -7.20 -55.54
C VAL A 180 1.84 -6.56 -56.89
N PRO A 181 2.96 -5.81 -56.98
CA PRO A 181 4.29 -6.41 -56.84
C PRO A 181 5.44 -5.67 -56.14
N ALA A 182 6.37 -6.52 -55.72
CA ALA A 182 7.65 -6.23 -55.11
C ALA A 182 8.60 -5.45 -56.02
N SER A 183 9.34 -4.52 -55.41
CA SER A 183 10.73 -4.26 -55.80
C SER A 183 11.49 -3.52 -54.69
N ALA A 184 12.74 -3.96 -54.53
CA ALA A 184 13.89 -3.28 -53.93
C ALA A 184 13.92 -2.99 -52.41
N SER A 185 14.86 -3.69 -51.78
CA SER A 185 15.48 -3.46 -50.47
C SER A 185 16.04 -2.05 -50.28
N THR A 186 15.80 -1.46 -49.10
CA THR A 186 16.84 -0.99 -48.15
C THR A 186 16.20 -0.54 -46.84
N ASP A 187 17.00 -0.70 -45.77
CA ASP A 187 16.95 -0.07 -44.46
C ASP A 187 16.06 -0.60 -43.33
N ALA A 188 16.80 -1.02 -42.29
CA ALA A 188 16.38 -1.39 -40.96
C ALA A 188 15.50 -0.30 -40.33
N SER A 189 14.39 -0.75 -39.76
CA SER A 189 13.53 0.04 -38.90
C SER A 189 14.30 0.48 -37.66
N ASN A 190 14.83 1.70 -37.70
CA ASN A 190 15.27 2.44 -36.54
C ASN A 190 14.02 2.96 -35.83
N GLU A 191 13.35 2.13 -35.01
CA GLU A 191 12.34 2.66 -34.10
C GLU A 191 13.04 3.57 -33.07
N PRO A 192 12.60 4.82 -32.91
CA PRO A 192 13.23 5.74 -31.96
C PRO A 192 13.02 5.22 -30.54
N VAL A 193 14.12 4.88 -29.85
CA VAL A 193 14.10 4.58 -28.43
C VAL A 193 13.59 5.81 -27.69
N VAL A 194 12.41 5.70 -27.07
CA VAL A 194 11.82 6.79 -26.30
C VAL A 194 12.58 6.90 -24.97
N VAL A 195 13.48 7.88 -24.88
CA VAL A 195 14.18 8.20 -23.64
C VAL A 195 13.24 8.99 -22.72
N THR A 196 13.02 8.48 -21.51
CA THR A 196 12.24 9.19 -20.50
C THR A 196 13.09 10.29 -19.85
N PRO A 197 12.58 11.52 -19.72
CA PRO A 197 13.37 12.62 -19.14
C PRO A 197 13.67 12.37 -17.65
N PRO A 198 14.83 12.82 -17.15
CA PRO A 198 15.24 12.63 -15.78
C PRO A 198 14.31 13.36 -14.80
N ILE A 199 14.04 12.69 -13.68
CA ILE A 199 13.13 13.17 -12.65
C ILE A 199 13.80 14.27 -11.80
N GLY A 200 13.13 15.42 -11.66
CA GLY A 200 13.55 16.51 -10.76
C GLY A 200 14.81 17.26 -11.21
N LYS A 201 15.27 17.03 -12.43
CA LYS A 201 16.47 17.63 -13.01
C LYS A 201 16.13 18.23 -14.36
N CYS A 202 16.95 19.18 -14.80
CA CYS A 202 16.91 19.63 -16.18
C CYS A 202 17.13 18.45 -17.13
N ALA A 203 16.20 18.21 -18.06
CA ALA A 203 16.26 17.07 -18.98
C ALA A 203 17.48 17.09 -19.90
N ARG A 204 18.05 18.28 -20.13
CA ARG A 204 19.27 18.47 -20.91
C ARG A 204 20.55 18.31 -20.09
N CYS A 205 20.75 19.20 -19.12
CA CYS A 205 22.04 19.36 -18.44
C CYS A 205 22.13 18.57 -17.12
N GLY A 206 21.03 17.95 -16.68
CA GLY A 206 20.98 17.17 -15.44
C GLY A 206 21.09 18.02 -14.16
N TRP A 207 21.00 19.35 -14.27
CA TRP A 207 21.18 20.26 -13.15
C TRP A 207 19.95 20.29 -12.23
N ASP A 208 20.22 20.38 -10.92
CA ASP A 208 19.28 20.21 -9.81
C ASP A 208 19.33 21.45 -8.89
N LYS A 209 19.01 22.63 -9.43
CA LYS A 209 18.87 23.84 -8.60
C LYS A 209 17.49 23.81 -7.93
N ASN A 210 17.39 23.26 -6.71
CA ASN A 210 16.32 23.51 -5.73
C ASN A 210 14.89 23.79 -6.28
N PHE A 211 14.47 23.08 -7.34
CA PHE A 211 13.14 23.14 -7.97
C PHE A 211 12.77 24.37 -8.83
N ASP A 212 13.68 25.31 -9.15
CA ASP A 212 13.39 26.39 -10.12
C ASP A 212 13.56 25.89 -11.58
N LEU A 213 12.73 24.92 -11.98
CA LEU A 213 12.72 24.36 -13.34
C LEU A 213 11.38 24.61 -14.01
N GLU A 214 11.40 25.06 -15.27
CA GLU A 214 10.21 25.28 -16.08
C GLU A 214 9.86 24.01 -16.86
N PHE A 215 8.56 23.74 -17.03
CA PHE A 215 8.11 22.61 -17.83
C PHE A 215 8.12 22.95 -19.32
N CYS A 216 8.39 21.95 -20.16
CA CYS A 216 8.10 22.05 -21.59
C CYS A 216 6.63 22.41 -21.80
N GLU A 217 6.35 23.48 -22.53
CA GLU A 217 4.97 23.94 -22.76
C GLU A 217 4.12 22.92 -23.53
N ALA A 218 4.78 22.10 -24.37
CA ALA A 218 4.11 21.16 -25.26
C ALA A 218 3.72 19.85 -24.56
N CYS A 219 4.65 19.23 -23.82
CA CYS A 219 4.40 17.93 -23.16
C CYS A 219 4.08 18.05 -21.65
N ARG A 220 4.41 19.19 -21.01
CA ARG A 220 4.29 19.46 -19.57
C ARG A 220 4.91 18.39 -18.66
N ARG A 221 5.92 17.69 -19.17
CA ARG A 221 6.51 16.52 -18.49
C ARG A 221 8.03 16.61 -18.35
N ALA A 222 8.74 17.06 -19.38
CA ALA A 222 10.14 17.43 -19.26
C ALA A 222 10.28 18.78 -18.54
N LYS A 223 11.36 18.93 -17.77
CA LYS A 223 11.70 20.15 -17.02
C LYS A 223 13.06 20.69 -17.47
N TYR A 224 13.21 22.01 -17.50
CA TYR A 224 14.42 22.69 -17.96
C TYR A 224 14.78 23.85 -17.03
N CYS A 225 16.08 24.11 -16.85
CA CYS A 225 16.56 25.23 -16.04
C CYS A 225 16.62 26.56 -16.82
N SER A 226 16.42 26.52 -18.13
CA SER A 226 16.38 27.67 -19.02
C SER A 226 15.79 27.27 -20.38
N GLN A 227 15.29 28.25 -21.13
CA GLN A 227 14.86 28.06 -22.52
C GLN A 227 15.98 27.46 -23.39
N ASP A 228 17.24 27.85 -23.16
CA ASP A 228 18.39 27.31 -23.90
C ASP A 228 18.55 25.79 -23.70
N CYS A 229 18.26 25.29 -22.49
CA CYS A 229 18.30 23.85 -22.22
C CYS A 229 17.15 23.11 -22.87
N GLU A 230 15.95 23.70 -22.89
CA GLU A 230 14.82 23.15 -23.64
C GLU A 230 15.15 23.06 -25.12
N ASP A 231 15.65 24.16 -25.69
CA ASP A 231 16.00 24.27 -27.10
C ASP A 231 17.06 23.25 -27.51
N ALA A 232 18.05 23.02 -26.66
CA ALA A 232 19.10 22.04 -26.89
C ALA A 232 18.64 20.58 -26.72
N ASP A 233 17.55 20.32 -26.00
CA ASP A 233 16.96 18.99 -25.82
C ASP A 233 15.84 18.69 -26.84
N LYS A 234 15.44 19.66 -27.66
CA LYS A 234 14.32 19.54 -28.62
C LYS A 234 14.38 18.26 -29.46
N GLU A 235 15.57 17.88 -29.95
CA GLU A 235 15.73 16.68 -30.78
C GLU A 235 15.71 15.38 -29.96
N THR A 236 16.38 15.35 -28.81
CA THR A 236 16.47 14.17 -27.93
C THR A 236 15.14 13.87 -27.22
N HIS A 237 14.41 14.91 -26.84
CA HIS A 237 13.08 14.81 -26.23
C HIS A 237 11.96 14.65 -27.26
N ARG A 238 12.20 14.91 -28.56
CA ARG A 238 11.16 14.97 -29.60
C ARG A 238 10.19 13.80 -29.59
N ALA A 239 10.71 12.57 -29.58
CA ALA A 239 9.88 11.36 -29.64
C ALA A 239 8.98 11.22 -28.40
N PHE A 240 9.53 11.49 -27.21
CA PHE A 240 8.78 11.50 -25.96
C PHE A 240 7.76 12.65 -25.93
N CYS A 241 8.15 13.84 -26.39
CA CYS A 241 7.29 15.01 -26.50
C CYS A 241 6.09 14.72 -27.40
N GLU A 242 6.32 14.13 -28.59
CA GLU A 242 5.27 13.75 -29.53
C GLU A 242 4.33 12.68 -28.95
N MET A 243 4.86 11.66 -28.26
CA MET A 243 4.05 10.64 -27.59
C MET A 243 3.15 11.27 -26.52
N GLU A 244 3.71 12.10 -25.64
CA GLU A 244 2.96 12.74 -24.56
C GLU A 244 1.95 13.76 -25.10
N ARG A 245 2.29 14.50 -26.17
CA ARG A 245 1.34 15.37 -26.88
C ARG A 245 0.18 14.60 -27.48
N LYS A 246 0.43 13.43 -28.09
CA LYS A 246 -0.64 12.56 -28.59
C LYS A 246 -1.52 12.06 -27.45
N ARG A 247 -0.92 11.65 -26.33
CA ARG A 247 -1.66 11.26 -25.11
C ARG A 247 -2.54 12.41 -24.59
N ILE A 248 -1.98 13.62 -24.47
CA ILE A 248 -2.72 14.83 -24.06
C ILE A 248 -3.84 15.16 -25.06
N ALA A 249 -3.61 15.02 -26.37
CA ALA A 249 -4.61 15.29 -27.40
C ALA A 249 -5.75 14.27 -27.40
N GLN A 250 -5.43 13.00 -27.23
CA GLN A 250 -6.41 11.93 -27.04
C GLN A 250 -7.23 12.18 -25.77
N GLU A 251 -6.57 12.46 -24.65
CA GLU A 251 -7.21 12.78 -23.38
C GLU A 251 -8.14 14.01 -23.52
N LYS A 252 -7.72 15.06 -24.23
CA LYS A 252 -8.57 16.22 -24.53
C LYS A 252 -9.79 15.85 -25.36
N THR A 253 -9.65 14.93 -26.31
CA THR A 253 -10.77 14.49 -27.17
C THR A 253 -11.77 13.66 -26.37
N GLU A 254 -11.27 12.74 -25.53
CA GLU A 254 -12.08 11.93 -24.62
C GLU A 254 -12.82 12.80 -23.59
N ASN A 255 -12.11 13.77 -23.00
CA ASN A 255 -12.67 14.73 -22.06
C ASN A 255 -13.72 15.65 -22.71
N ALA A 256 -13.50 16.10 -23.96
CA ALA A 256 -14.48 16.90 -24.69
C ALA A 256 -15.74 16.12 -25.03
N ALA A 257 -15.62 14.80 -25.23
CA ALA A 257 -16.75 13.90 -25.44
C ALA A 257 -17.44 13.46 -24.14
N ALA A 258 -16.85 13.76 -22.96
CA ALA A 258 -17.37 13.31 -21.68
C ALA A 258 -18.63 14.08 -21.27
N ALA A 259 -19.66 13.31 -20.87
CA ALA A 259 -20.90 13.84 -20.34
C ALA A 259 -20.65 14.67 -19.05
N GLU A 260 -21.54 15.64 -18.82
CA GLU A 260 -21.52 16.41 -17.58
C GLU A 260 -21.79 15.49 -16.38
N ARG A 261 -21.04 15.67 -15.30
CA ARG A 261 -21.20 14.91 -14.07
C ARG A 261 -21.92 15.76 -13.03
N GLU A 262 -22.98 15.22 -12.46
CA GLU A 262 -23.64 15.83 -11.30
C GLU A 262 -23.23 15.07 -10.03
N VAL A 263 -22.90 15.81 -8.96
CA VAL A 263 -22.56 15.20 -7.67
C VAL A 263 -23.83 14.89 -6.90
N HIS A 264 -23.97 13.63 -6.50
CA HIS A 264 -25.12 13.16 -5.75
C HIS A 264 -24.75 13.03 -4.27
N VAL A 265 -25.36 13.87 -3.43
CA VAL A 265 -25.17 13.86 -1.98
C VAL A 265 -26.30 13.07 -1.32
N PRO A 266 -26.02 11.91 -0.69
CA PRO A 266 -27.01 11.22 0.14
C PRO A 266 -27.37 12.08 1.36
N PRO A 267 -28.65 12.08 1.78
CA PRO A 267 -29.08 12.86 2.94
C PRO A 267 -28.47 12.32 4.24
N GLU A 268 -28.30 13.23 5.21
CA GLU A 268 -27.76 12.90 6.53
C GLU A 268 -28.67 11.98 7.34
N ALA A 269 -29.98 12.09 7.11
CA ALA A 269 -31.00 11.21 7.64
C ALA A 269 -31.81 10.63 6.47
N MET A 270 -32.25 9.37 6.57
CA MET A 270 -33.21 8.81 5.60
C MET A 270 -34.62 9.36 5.89
N ASP A 271 -34.82 10.64 5.62
CA ASP A 271 -36.12 11.32 5.69
C ASP A 271 -36.70 11.75 4.35
N HIS A 272 -35.90 11.67 3.29
CA HIS A 272 -36.32 11.81 1.91
C HIS A 272 -35.50 10.87 1.01
N CYS A 273 -35.98 10.58 -0.20
CA CYS A 273 -35.18 9.82 -1.14
C CYS A 273 -34.06 10.70 -1.73
N SER A 274 -32.81 10.26 -1.58
CA SER A 274 -31.64 10.94 -2.15
C SER A 274 -31.69 11.15 -3.66
N GLN A 275 -32.45 10.32 -4.41
CA GLN A 275 -32.49 10.35 -5.88
C GLN A 275 -33.49 11.33 -6.47
N CYS A 276 -34.63 11.56 -5.83
CA CYS A 276 -35.68 12.41 -6.41
C CYS A 276 -36.22 13.47 -5.43
N GLY A 277 -35.65 13.57 -4.23
CA GLY A 277 -36.05 14.57 -3.24
C GLY A 277 -37.44 14.35 -2.63
N SER A 278 -38.09 13.21 -2.89
CA SER A 278 -39.43 12.95 -2.36
C SER A 278 -39.43 12.86 -0.82
N GLU A 279 -40.23 13.73 -0.20
CA GLU A 279 -40.40 13.83 1.26
C GLU A 279 -41.26 12.69 1.83
N LYS A 280 -41.00 12.36 3.10
CA LYS A 280 -41.89 11.55 3.95
C LYS A 280 -43.30 12.15 3.99
N GLN A 281 -44.26 11.52 3.34
CA GLN A 281 -45.66 11.61 3.79
C GLN A 281 -45.91 10.53 4.86
N ASP A 282 -46.62 10.92 5.91
CA ASP A 282 -46.76 10.20 7.17
C ASP A 282 -47.12 8.70 7.04
N SER A 283 -46.51 7.90 7.93
CA SER A 283 -46.95 6.57 8.42
C SER A 283 -46.76 5.29 7.58
N TRP A 284 -46.10 5.26 6.42
CA TRP A 284 -45.96 4.01 5.63
C TRP A 284 -44.53 3.63 5.22
N LYS A 285 -43.64 3.41 6.21
CA LYS A 285 -42.22 3.04 6.04
C LYS A 285 -41.94 1.89 5.05
N LEU A 286 -42.84 0.91 4.94
CA LEU A 286 -42.63 -0.28 4.11
C LEU A 286 -43.23 -0.16 2.69
N TYR A 287 -44.25 0.67 2.51
CA TYR A 287 -45.02 0.75 1.26
C TYR A 287 -44.38 1.74 0.28
N PHE A 288 -43.97 2.92 0.77
CA PHE A 288 -43.29 3.93 -0.04
C PHE A 288 -41.99 3.42 -0.66
N TRP A 289 -41.17 2.68 0.10
CA TRP A 289 -39.93 2.10 -0.43
C TRP A 289 -40.18 1.01 -1.47
N LYS A 290 -41.27 0.23 -1.34
CA LYS A 290 -41.64 -0.80 -2.33
C LYS A 290 -42.10 -0.17 -3.65
N THR A 291 -42.84 0.93 -3.61
CA THR A 291 -43.34 1.61 -4.81
C THR A 291 -42.31 2.56 -5.42
N HIS A 292 -41.46 3.19 -4.61
CA HIS A 292 -40.43 4.14 -5.07
C HIS A 292 -39.19 3.44 -5.65
N LYS A 293 -38.76 2.30 -5.08
CA LYS A 293 -37.62 1.51 -5.59
C LYS A 293 -37.78 1.13 -7.07
N ALA A 294 -39.01 0.99 -7.57
CA ALA A 294 -39.29 0.68 -8.97
C ALA A 294 -38.92 1.83 -9.96
N PHE A 295 -38.81 3.07 -9.46
CA PHE A 295 -38.50 4.26 -10.27
C PHE A 295 -37.17 4.94 -9.84
N CYS A 296 -36.55 4.41 -8.79
CA CYS A 296 -35.31 4.87 -8.19
C CYS A 296 -34.19 3.98 -8.73
N GLY A 297 -33.48 4.43 -9.77
CA GLY A 297 -32.42 3.67 -10.47
C GLY A 297 -31.51 2.83 -9.57
N GLU A 298 -31.12 1.65 -10.05
CA GLU A 298 -30.41 0.65 -9.24
C GLU A 298 -29.07 1.19 -8.71
N THR A 299 -28.81 0.90 -7.43
CA THR A 299 -27.59 1.32 -6.74
C THR A 299 -26.90 0.10 -6.19
N ASP A 300 -25.76 -0.21 -6.80
CA ASP A 300 -24.87 -1.26 -6.37
C ASP A 300 -24.03 -0.77 -5.19
N ARG A 301 -23.87 -1.65 -4.19
CA ARG A 301 -23.21 -1.30 -2.94
C ARG A 301 -21.92 -2.08 -2.76
N ILE A 302 -20.83 -1.34 -2.67
CA ILE A 302 -19.49 -1.88 -2.42
C ILE A 302 -19.22 -1.83 -0.92
N GLU A 303 -18.83 -2.96 -0.33
CA GLU A 303 -18.44 -3.01 1.07
C GLU A 303 -17.10 -2.29 1.26
N ILE A 304 -17.03 -1.37 2.21
CA ILE A 304 -15.81 -0.59 2.43
C ILE A 304 -14.65 -1.49 2.86
N SER A 305 -14.89 -2.61 3.54
CA SER A 305 -13.84 -3.55 3.96
C SER A 305 -13.06 -4.13 2.78
N SER A 306 -13.70 -4.38 1.63
CA SER A 306 -13.03 -4.86 0.43
C SER A 306 -12.48 -3.73 -0.44
N PHE A 307 -12.88 -2.48 -0.21
CA PHE A 307 -12.51 -1.32 -1.05
C PHE A 307 -11.44 -0.41 -0.43
N TYR A 308 -11.39 -0.26 0.90
CA TYR A 308 -10.36 0.55 1.55
C TYR A 308 -8.91 0.09 1.24
N PRO A 309 -8.63 -1.19 0.92
CA PRO A 309 -7.29 -1.59 0.50
C PRO A 309 -6.82 -0.88 -0.76
N LEU A 310 -7.71 -0.61 -1.72
CA LEU A 310 -7.41 0.23 -2.87
C LEU A 310 -7.02 1.65 -2.44
N LEU A 311 -7.78 2.25 -1.50
CA LEU A 311 -7.48 3.59 -0.99
C LEU A 311 -6.10 3.64 -0.32
N ALA A 312 -5.77 2.63 0.48
CA ALA A 312 -4.46 2.50 1.10
C ALA A 312 -3.33 2.35 0.07
N CYS A 313 -3.55 1.56 -1.00
CA CYS A 313 -2.59 1.45 -2.11
C CYS A 313 -2.35 2.81 -2.79
N LEU A 314 -3.41 3.57 -3.07
CA LEU A 314 -3.31 4.92 -3.68
C LEU A 314 -2.52 5.88 -2.78
N ILE A 315 -2.77 5.85 -1.47
CA ILE A 315 -2.01 6.65 -0.51
C ILE A 315 -0.54 6.23 -0.52
N ASP A 316 -0.26 4.93 -0.54
CA ASP A 316 1.11 4.43 -0.42
C ASP A 316 1.99 4.75 -1.65
N ILE A 317 1.45 4.57 -2.86
CA ILE A 317 2.15 4.91 -4.10
C ILE A 317 2.34 6.43 -4.25
N SER A 318 1.48 7.24 -3.64
CA SER A 318 1.58 8.71 -3.72
C SER A 318 2.86 9.25 -3.07
N HIS A 319 3.41 8.53 -2.09
CA HIS A 319 4.69 8.91 -1.49
C HIS A 319 5.88 8.74 -2.47
N ASP A 320 5.68 7.98 -3.55
CA ASP A 320 6.66 7.83 -4.63
C ASP A 320 6.44 8.78 -5.80
N HIS A 321 5.41 9.64 -5.73
CA HIS A 321 5.12 10.60 -6.77
C HIS A 321 6.26 11.59 -6.98
N ILE A 322 6.50 11.91 -8.25
CA ILE A 322 7.62 12.74 -8.71
C ILE A 322 7.62 14.16 -8.15
N LEU A 323 6.43 14.73 -7.91
CA LEU A 323 6.29 16.07 -7.36
C LEU A 323 6.53 16.13 -5.85
N LYS A 324 6.48 15.00 -5.15
CA LYS A 324 6.86 14.96 -3.73
C LYS A 324 8.38 15.14 -3.63
N PRO A 325 8.91 16.07 -2.83
CA PRO A 325 10.34 16.20 -2.63
C PRO A 325 10.94 14.91 -2.04
N ILE A 326 12.18 14.59 -2.44
CA ILE A 326 12.92 13.48 -1.83
C ILE A 326 13.28 13.90 -0.39
N HIS A 327 13.00 13.03 0.57
CA HIS A 327 13.31 13.31 1.97
C HIS A 327 14.82 13.52 2.17
N LYS A 328 15.22 14.50 2.98
CA LYS A 328 16.65 14.84 3.23
C LYS A 328 17.46 13.64 3.71
N ALA A 329 16.86 12.75 4.50
CA ALA A 329 17.52 11.54 4.97
C ALA A 329 17.92 10.56 3.85
N PHE A 330 17.38 10.68 2.63
CA PHE A 330 17.80 9.88 1.47
C PHE A 330 18.90 10.54 0.65
N THR A 331 19.19 11.82 0.88
CA THR A 331 20.30 12.53 0.22
C THR A 331 21.60 12.41 1.02
N LEU A 332 21.54 11.90 2.26
CA LEU A 332 22.66 11.72 3.18
C LEU A 332 22.69 10.29 3.74
N THR A 333 23.87 9.82 4.16
CA THR A 333 24.01 8.51 4.80
C THR A 333 23.52 8.54 6.24
N VAL A 334 22.91 7.46 6.72
CA VAL A 334 22.55 7.30 8.13
C VAL A 334 23.77 6.77 8.90
N MET A 335 24.16 7.49 9.95
CA MET A 335 25.42 7.26 10.69
C MET A 335 25.25 6.50 12.01
N ASN A 336 24.04 6.43 12.55
CA ASN A 336 23.74 5.74 13.80
C ASN A 336 22.76 4.58 13.60
N ASP A 337 22.38 3.92 14.69
CA ASP A 337 21.27 2.98 14.71
C ASP A 337 20.03 3.68 15.31
N PRO A 338 19.02 4.05 14.50
CA PRO A 338 17.78 4.65 14.98
C PRO A 338 16.65 3.60 15.13
N THR A 339 16.97 2.33 15.38
CA THR A 339 15.95 1.29 15.60
C THR A 339 15.09 1.54 16.84
N PRO A 340 13.84 1.02 16.86
CA PRO A 340 12.97 1.07 18.04
C PRO A 340 13.66 0.42 19.26
N GLY A 341 13.87 1.22 20.31
CA GLY A 341 14.71 0.88 21.47
C GLY A 341 15.83 1.91 21.72
N SER A 342 16.14 2.71 20.71
CA SER A 342 16.98 3.91 20.86
C SER A 342 16.31 4.94 21.76
N ASN A 343 17.11 5.60 22.61
CA ASN A 343 16.58 6.63 23.49
C ASN A 343 16.29 7.91 22.68
N PRO A 344 15.10 8.52 22.85
CA PRO A 344 14.83 9.84 22.30
C PRO A 344 15.83 10.88 22.81
N MET A 345 16.09 11.87 21.98
CA MET A 345 16.91 13.04 22.29
C MET A 345 16.04 14.29 22.17
N GLU A 346 16.29 15.27 23.03
CA GLU A 346 15.71 16.61 22.96
C GLU A 346 16.48 17.45 21.91
N PHE A 347 15.75 18.04 20.98
CA PHE A 347 16.22 18.96 19.95
C PHE A 347 16.23 20.40 20.49
N SER A 348 16.84 21.33 19.75
CA SER A 348 17.06 22.72 20.22
C SER A 348 15.78 23.50 20.57
N ASP A 349 14.63 23.08 20.04
CA ASP A 349 13.32 23.68 20.28
C ASP A 349 12.47 22.93 21.33
N GLY A 350 13.07 21.96 22.03
CA GLY A 350 12.40 21.12 23.03
C GLY A 350 11.61 19.96 22.44
N TRP A 351 11.68 19.73 21.13
CA TRP A 351 11.06 18.56 20.51
C TRP A 351 11.86 17.29 20.84
N GLU A 352 11.20 16.22 21.23
CA GLU A 352 11.86 14.95 21.58
C GLU A 352 11.51 13.84 20.58
N ALA A 353 12.54 13.20 20.02
CA ALA A 353 12.40 12.10 19.07
C ALA A 353 13.65 11.21 19.01
N VAL A 354 13.53 10.02 18.42
CA VAL A 354 14.70 9.17 18.13
C VAL A 354 15.54 9.84 17.04
N PRO A 355 16.83 10.15 17.31
CA PRO A 355 17.67 10.85 16.36
C PRO A 355 18.14 9.92 15.23
N VAL A 356 18.06 10.39 14.00
CA VAL A 356 18.68 9.84 12.79
C VAL A 356 19.81 10.78 12.40
N LEU A 357 21.04 10.36 12.67
CA LEU A 357 22.23 11.15 12.40
C LEU A 357 22.59 11.04 10.92
N LEU A 358 22.56 12.16 10.21
CA LEU A 358 22.79 12.23 8.77
C LEU A 358 24.21 12.73 8.47
N GLY A 359 24.92 11.99 7.63
CA GLY A 359 26.34 12.17 7.37
C GLY A 359 26.66 12.64 5.96
N LEU A 360 27.49 11.84 5.27
CA LEU A 360 28.01 12.16 3.95
C LEU A 360 26.89 12.11 2.89
N PRO A 361 27.00 12.88 1.80
CA PRO A 361 26.08 12.76 0.68
C PRO A 361 25.98 11.32 0.16
N THR A 362 24.77 10.84 -0.11
CA THR A 362 24.58 9.60 -0.85
C THR A 362 24.97 9.83 -2.30
N ARG A 363 25.51 8.79 -2.95
CA ARG A 363 25.93 8.90 -4.35
C ARG A 363 24.77 9.14 -5.33
N ARG A 364 23.50 9.00 -4.90
CA ARG A 364 22.31 8.96 -5.76
C ARG A 364 21.07 9.53 -5.06
N ALA A 365 20.88 10.86 -5.16
CA ALA A 365 19.56 11.46 -4.95
C ALA A 365 18.73 11.31 -6.24
N GLN A 366 18.24 10.10 -6.51
CA GLN A 366 17.39 9.79 -7.67
C GLN A 366 16.27 8.86 -7.24
N ARG A 367 15.14 8.87 -7.96
CA ARG A 367 14.04 7.92 -7.78
C ARG A 367 14.22 6.74 -8.75
N PRO A 368 14.04 5.48 -8.32
CA PRO A 368 13.87 5.04 -6.94
C PRO A 368 15.16 5.23 -6.13
N VAL A 369 15.04 5.62 -4.86
CA VAL A 369 16.21 5.77 -3.99
C VAL A 369 16.80 4.38 -3.74
N PRO A 370 18.11 4.15 -3.96
CA PRO A 370 18.74 2.88 -3.61
C PRO A 370 18.72 2.68 -2.09
N ILE A 371 17.94 1.71 -1.63
CA ILE A 371 17.78 1.36 -0.21
C ILE A 371 18.69 0.15 0.07
N ASP A 372 19.96 0.42 0.33
CA ASP A 372 21.00 -0.59 0.59
C ASP A 372 22.01 -0.11 1.65
N ARG A 373 23.01 -0.94 1.95
CA ARG A 373 24.04 -0.63 2.96
C ARG A 373 24.92 0.59 2.60
N SER A 374 24.88 1.10 1.38
CA SER A 374 25.54 2.37 1.06
C SER A 374 24.79 3.58 1.64
N TRP A 375 23.47 3.47 1.81
CA TRP A 375 22.66 4.49 2.49
C TRP A 375 22.77 4.40 4.01
N TRP A 376 22.69 3.18 4.57
CA TRP A 376 22.86 2.95 6.00
C TRP A 376 23.83 1.78 6.27
N PRO A 377 25.15 2.08 6.37
CA PRO A 377 26.18 1.05 6.54
C PRO A 377 26.06 0.24 7.84
N ALA A 378 25.56 0.88 8.91
CA ALA A 378 25.40 0.27 10.22
C ALA A 378 24.13 -0.60 10.34
N ALA A 379 23.31 -0.69 9.29
CA ALA A 379 22.09 -1.50 9.35
C ALA A 379 22.39 -2.99 9.61
N ALA A 380 21.80 -3.53 10.68
CA ALA A 380 22.00 -4.91 11.08
C ALA A 380 21.60 -5.90 9.97
N ASN A 381 20.46 -5.67 9.31
CA ASN A 381 19.98 -6.48 8.19
C ASN A 381 19.08 -5.65 7.25
N SER A 382 18.73 -6.24 6.08
CA SER A 382 17.91 -5.58 5.07
C SER A 382 16.48 -5.32 5.51
N ALA A 383 15.93 -6.09 6.46
CA ALA A 383 14.57 -5.89 6.97
C ALA A 383 14.47 -4.61 7.83
N ILE A 384 15.40 -4.42 8.77
CA ILE A 384 15.51 -3.19 9.57
C ILE A 384 15.74 -1.98 8.66
N LEU A 385 16.66 -2.12 7.70
CA LEU A 385 16.97 -1.07 6.73
C LEU A 385 15.73 -0.68 5.92
N GLY A 386 15.01 -1.68 5.39
CA GLY A 386 13.79 -1.49 4.63
C GLY A 386 12.68 -0.84 5.45
N LYS A 387 12.52 -1.22 6.72
CA LYS A 387 11.52 -0.64 7.64
C LYS A 387 11.80 0.82 7.93
N LEU A 388 13.06 1.20 8.23
CA LEU A 388 13.41 2.60 8.43
C LEU A 388 13.17 3.42 7.16
N ALA A 389 13.63 2.94 6.00
CA ALA A 389 13.37 3.60 4.72
C ALA A 389 11.86 3.77 4.47
N ALA A 390 11.08 2.73 4.73
CA ALA A 390 9.63 2.72 4.60
C ALA A 390 8.94 3.76 5.49
N ARG A 391 9.45 4.01 6.71
CA ARG A 391 8.94 5.08 7.60
C ARG A 391 9.26 6.46 7.04
N ILE A 392 10.53 6.70 6.71
CA ILE A 392 11.04 7.98 6.19
C ILE A 392 10.35 8.35 4.85
N ARG A 393 10.19 7.39 3.94
CA ARG A 393 9.55 7.58 2.62
C ARG A 393 8.14 8.17 2.77
N ARG A 394 7.42 7.72 3.79
CA ARG A 394 6.02 8.06 4.04
C ARG A 394 5.82 9.35 4.83
N GLU A 395 6.88 10.00 5.30
CA GLU A 395 6.74 11.28 6.01
C GLU A 395 6.33 12.43 5.07
N GLY A 396 5.51 13.33 5.59
CA GLY A 396 5.06 14.55 4.94
C GLY A 396 4.01 14.36 3.84
N PHE A 397 3.37 15.47 3.47
CA PHE A 397 2.41 15.57 2.36
C PHE A 397 1.14 14.70 2.49
N PHE A 398 0.76 14.26 3.69
CA PHE A 398 -0.49 13.50 3.88
C PHE A 398 -1.74 14.26 3.44
N LEU A 399 -1.85 15.55 3.78
CA LEU A 399 -3.02 16.35 3.42
C LEU A 399 -3.31 16.41 1.90
N PRO A 400 -2.34 16.76 1.03
CA PRO A 400 -2.59 16.73 -0.43
C PRO A 400 -2.87 15.32 -0.95
N ILE A 401 -2.22 14.29 -0.40
CA ILE A 401 -2.46 12.88 -0.80
C ILE A 401 -3.89 12.46 -0.44
N LEU A 402 -4.33 12.68 0.80
CA LEU A 402 -5.68 12.32 1.25
C LEU A 402 -6.75 13.14 0.53
N THR A 403 -6.46 14.41 0.20
CA THR A 403 -7.34 15.25 -0.60
C THR A 403 -7.53 14.68 -2.00
N ALA A 404 -6.44 14.29 -2.67
CA ALA A 404 -6.48 13.67 -3.99
C ALA A 404 -7.27 12.35 -4.00
N VAL A 405 -7.02 11.45 -3.03
CA VAL A 405 -7.76 10.18 -2.90
C VAL A 405 -9.24 10.42 -2.64
N SER A 406 -9.57 11.36 -1.75
CA SER A 406 -10.95 11.70 -1.42
C SER A 406 -11.68 12.34 -2.61
N LEU A 407 -11.00 13.20 -3.37
CA LEU A 407 -11.56 13.82 -4.58
C LEU A 407 -11.77 12.79 -5.70
N ALA A 408 -10.85 11.85 -5.89
CA ALA A 408 -11.01 10.76 -6.84
C ALA A 408 -12.20 9.85 -6.47
N LEU A 409 -12.35 9.55 -5.17
CA LEU A 409 -13.49 8.80 -4.65
C LEU A 409 -14.82 9.55 -4.88
N LEU A 410 -14.86 10.84 -4.60
CA LEU A 410 -16.01 11.71 -4.88
C LEU A 410 -16.36 11.67 -6.37
N SER A 411 -15.34 11.84 -7.22
CA SER A 411 -15.44 11.96 -8.67
C SER A 411 -15.96 10.69 -9.35
N GLU A 412 -15.54 9.50 -8.92
CA GLU A 412 -15.91 8.25 -9.60
C GLU A 412 -17.05 7.49 -8.91
N MET A 413 -17.22 7.64 -7.58
CA MET A 413 -18.25 6.90 -6.84
C MET A 413 -19.42 7.74 -6.37
N TYR A 414 -19.35 9.07 -6.40
CA TYR A 414 -20.42 9.94 -5.89
C TYR A 414 -20.87 11.00 -6.88
N THR A 415 -20.31 11.01 -8.09
CA THR A 415 -20.96 11.64 -9.24
C THR A 415 -21.87 10.63 -9.95
N THR A 416 -22.81 11.12 -10.76
CA THR A 416 -23.62 10.31 -11.66
C THR A 416 -23.50 10.83 -13.08
N THR A 417 -23.25 9.92 -14.04
CA THR A 417 -23.56 10.11 -15.47
C THR A 417 -25.00 9.70 -15.79
N SER A 418 -25.70 9.10 -14.83
CA SER A 418 -27.03 8.53 -15.01
C SER A 418 -28.13 9.55 -14.70
N ALA A 419 -28.64 10.19 -15.76
CA ALA A 419 -30.00 10.73 -15.76
C ALA A 419 -31.01 9.62 -15.40
N ALA A 420 -32.24 9.99 -15.02
CA ALA A 420 -33.30 9.04 -14.63
C ALA A 420 -33.57 7.94 -15.68
N ASP A 421 -33.17 8.17 -16.94
CA ASP A 421 -33.37 7.26 -18.08
C ASP A 421 -32.10 6.46 -18.48
N SER A 422 -31.01 6.55 -17.70
CA SER A 422 -29.76 5.84 -18.00
C SER A 422 -29.76 4.41 -17.42
N SER A 423 -29.31 3.44 -18.23
CA SER A 423 -29.12 2.05 -17.84
C SER A 423 -27.87 1.79 -16.97
N GLN A 424 -27.10 2.82 -16.63
CA GLN A 424 -25.90 2.69 -15.79
C GLN A 424 -26.24 2.63 -14.29
N HIS A 425 -25.84 1.53 -13.65
CA HIS A 425 -25.96 1.32 -12.21
C HIS A 425 -25.04 2.26 -11.43
N ARG A 426 -25.54 2.84 -10.33
CA ARG A 426 -24.74 3.73 -9.47
C ARG A 426 -23.98 2.91 -8.45
N LEU A 427 -22.69 3.14 -8.31
CA LEU A 427 -21.87 2.49 -7.28
C LEU A 427 -21.78 3.38 -6.04
N ARG A 428 -22.02 2.83 -4.86
CA ARG A 428 -21.89 3.54 -3.57
C ARG A 428 -21.24 2.66 -2.51
N LEU A 429 -20.45 3.28 -1.63
CA LEU A 429 -19.88 2.57 -0.49
C LEU A 429 -20.96 2.25 0.56
N ARG A 430 -20.80 1.12 1.22
CA ARG A 430 -21.51 0.74 2.45
C ARG A 430 -20.52 0.25 3.49
N TYR A 431 -20.92 0.37 4.75
CA TYR A 431 -20.29 -0.34 5.85
C TYR A 431 -21.33 -1.26 6.48
N ARG A 432 -21.04 -2.55 6.48
CA ARG A 432 -21.94 -3.65 6.84
C ARG A 432 -23.25 -3.49 6.07
N THR A 433 -24.37 -3.34 6.77
CA THR A 433 -25.68 -3.23 6.15
C THR A 433 -26.07 -1.80 5.77
N MET A 434 -25.25 -0.79 6.13
CA MET A 434 -25.61 0.62 6.02
C MET A 434 -24.81 1.36 4.93
N PRO A 435 -25.46 2.15 4.07
CA PRO A 435 -24.75 2.97 3.09
C PRO A 435 -23.92 4.05 3.79
N ILE A 436 -22.78 4.40 3.20
CA ILE A 436 -21.98 5.57 3.57
C ILE A 436 -22.72 6.82 3.11
N SER A 437 -23.12 7.67 4.06
CA SER A 437 -23.83 8.93 3.82
C SER A 437 -22.91 10.14 3.88
N ASP A 438 -21.71 10.01 4.44
CA ASP A 438 -20.69 11.06 4.45
C ASP A 438 -19.28 10.45 4.50
N PHE A 439 -18.31 11.15 3.92
CA PHE A 439 -16.90 10.87 4.10
C PHE A 439 -16.09 12.15 3.92
N GLY A 440 -14.87 12.16 4.46
CA GLY A 440 -13.99 13.30 4.35
C GLY A 440 -12.70 13.12 5.11
N ILE A 441 -12.06 14.24 5.42
CA ILE A 441 -10.76 14.27 6.09
C ILE A 441 -10.93 14.87 7.47
N CYS A 442 -10.36 14.19 8.46
CA CYS A 442 -10.15 14.71 9.79
C CYS A 442 -8.72 15.26 9.90
N ALA A 443 -8.57 16.36 10.61
CA ALA A 443 -7.30 16.96 11.02
C ALA A 443 -7.26 17.03 12.55
N GLY A 444 -6.15 16.67 13.14
CA GLY A 444 -6.02 16.59 14.59
C GLY A 444 -4.63 16.17 15.01
N SER A 445 -4.55 15.43 16.11
CA SER A 445 -3.30 14.85 16.60
C SER A 445 -3.42 13.34 16.85
N ALA A 446 -2.30 12.65 16.73
CA ALA A 446 -2.12 11.26 17.11
C ALA A 446 -1.38 11.16 18.44
N ARG A 447 -1.78 10.23 19.30
CA ARG A 447 -1.08 9.91 20.54
C ARG A 447 0.14 9.05 20.23
N VAL A 448 1.31 9.66 20.24
CA VAL A 448 2.59 9.03 19.89
C VAL A 448 3.61 9.30 20.99
N VAL A 449 4.37 8.28 21.38
CA VAL A 449 5.48 8.41 22.34
C VAL A 449 6.75 8.85 21.64
N ASN A 450 7.69 9.47 22.36
CA ASN A 450 8.90 10.04 21.73
C ASN A 450 9.79 8.96 21.09
N GLN A 451 9.73 7.71 21.56
CA GLN A 451 10.42 6.54 20.96
C GLN A 451 9.92 6.19 19.56
N ASP A 452 8.70 6.59 19.21
CA ASP A 452 8.09 6.30 17.92
C ASP A 452 8.19 7.49 16.95
N LYS A 453 8.78 8.62 17.36
CA LYS A 453 9.05 9.77 16.51
C LYS A 453 10.48 9.69 15.97
N LEU A 454 10.70 10.18 14.74
CA LEU A 454 12.03 10.29 14.14
C LEU A 454 12.42 11.76 14.00
N GLY A 455 13.60 12.14 14.48
CA GLY A 455 14.20 13.44 14.22
C GLY A 455 15.51 13.32 13.47
N TYR A 456 15.85 14.29 12.64
CA TYR A 456 17.03 14.22 11.77
C TYR A 456 18.03 15.31 12.14
N LEU A 457 19.29 14.90 12.33
CA LEU A 457 20.39 15.82 12.61
C LEU A 457 21.45 15.69 11.51
N ASP A 458 21.63 16.74 10.71
CA ASP A 458 22.69 16.79 9.71
C ASP A 458 24.03 17.13 10.37
N MET A 459 24.87 16.11 10.57
CA MET A 459 26.14 16.22 11.31
C MET A 459 27.17 17.14 10.65
N ARG A 460 26.96 17.53 9.38
CA ARG A 460 27.87 18.44 8.66
C ARG A 460 27.55 19.89 8.92
N THR A 461 26.26 20.19 9.10
CA THR A 461 25.74 21.56 9.26
C THR A 461 25.19 21.82 10.65
N LEU A 462 25.05 20.77 11.47
CA LEU A 462 24.35 20.75 12.74
C LEU A 462 22.91 21.26 12.61
N SER A 463 22.30 21.10 11.43
CA SER A 463 20.90 21.47 11.20
C SER A 463 19.97 20.35 11.65
N GLU A 464 18.93 20.76 12.36
CA GLU A 464 17.88 19.89 12.88
C GLU A 464 16.66 19.93 11.95
N LEU A 465 16.00 18.78 11.79
CA LEU A 465 14.74 18.64 11.06
C LEU A 465 13.85 17.66 11.80
N HIS A 466 12.60 18.04 12.04
CA HIS A 466 11.60 17.12 12.60
C HIS A 466 11.11 16.17 11.51
N GLY A 467 10.84 14.92 11.89
CA GLY A 467 10.05 14.00 11.08
C GLY A 467 8.56 14.32 11.13
N GLN A 468 7.73 13.30 10.92
CA GLN A 468 6.28 13.49 10.92
C GLN A 468 5.81 14.06 12.28
N ASP A 469 5.06 15.17 12.26
CA ASP A 469 4.52 15.76 13.49
C ASP A 469 3.21 15.06 13.88
N PRO A 470 3.13 14.41 15.05
CA PRO A 470 1.88 13.81 15.51
C PRO A 470 0.81 14.84 15.86
N ASN A 471 1.11 16.12 16.03
CA ASN A 471 0.12 17.17 16.30
C ASN A 471 -0.54 17.76 15.03
N ASP A 472 0.07 17.48 13.87
CA ASP A 472 -0.44 17.81 12.54
C ASP A 472 -0.74 16.52 11.75
N HIS A 473 -1.74 15.79 12.22
CA HIS A 473 -2.09 14.45 11.73
C HIS A 473 -3.43 14.44 11.00
N TYR A 474 -3.52 13.63 9.93
CA TYR A 474 -4.68 13.57 9.04
C TYR A 474 -5.11 12.13 8.78
N TRP A 475 -6.42 11.88 8.76
CA TRP A 475 -7.00 10.57 8.45
C TRP A 475 -8.35 10.70 7.76
N LEU A 476 -8.80 9.63 7.10
CA LEU A 476 -10.10 9.58 6.46
C LEU A 476 -11.16 9.09 7.45
N TYR A 477 -12.35 9.68 7.37
CA TYR A 477 -13.54 9.17 8.06
C TYR A 477 -14.61 8.78 7.05
N PHE A 478 -15.39 7.76 7.40
CA PHE A 478 -16.59 7.35 6.67
C PHE A 478 -17.72 7.19 7.67
N ARG A 479 -18.85 7.84 7.39
CA ARG A 479 -20.03 7.84 8.24
C ARG A 479 -21.19 7.21 7.49
N THR A 480 -21.85 6.27 8.14
CA THR A 480 -23.06 5.62 7.62
C THR A 480 -24.29 6.49 7.85
N ALA A 481 -25.37 6.19 7.13
CA ALA A 481 -26.68 6.82 7.32
C ALA A 481 -27.30 6.61 8.72
N ARG A 482 -26.74 5.72 9.55
CA ARG A 482 -27.12 5.55 10.97
C ARG A 482 -26.21 6.30 11.94
N GLY A 483 -25.24 7.06 11.43
CA GLY A 483 -24.24 7.76 12.22
C GLY A 483 -23.12 6.89 12.77
N GLU A 484 -23.00 5.63 12.34
CA GLU A 484 -21.83 4.81 12.65
C GLU A 484 -20.64 5.27 11.81
N GLU A 485 -19.45 5.33 12.43
CA GLU A 485 -18.24 5.84 11.78
C GLU A 485 -17.12 4.81 11.81
N VAL A 486 -16.38 4.71 10.71
CA VAL A 486 -15.10 4.00 10.58
C VAL A 486 -14.02 4.96 10.10
N LEU A 487 -12.78 4.73 10.51
CA LEU A 487 -11.64 5.57 10.15
C LEU A 487 -10.61 4.77 9.36
N LEU A 488 -9.95 5.41 8.41
CA LEU A 488 -8.77 4.88 7.73
C LEU A 488 -7.61 5.85 7.92
N ASP A 489 -6.53 5.34 8.52
CA ASP A 489 -5.31 6.09 8.75
C ASP A 489 -4.10 5.33 8.20
N CYS A 490 -3.44 5.90 7.21
CA CYS A 490 -2.23 5.33 6.62
C CYS A 490 -0.94 6.02 7.10
N ALA A 491 -1.06 7.05 7.94
CA ALA A 491 0.05 7.86 8.43
C ALA A 491 0.69 7.30 9.69
N MET A 492 -0.06 6.53 10.50
CA MET A 492 0.45 5.93 11.74
C MET A 492 1.66 5.00 11.56
N PHE A 493 1.91 4.49 10.36
CA PHE A 493 3.12 3.72 10.05
C PHE A 493 4.41 4.53 10.26
N THR A 494 4.38 5.84 10.01
CA THR A 494 5.53 6.73 10.29
C THR A 494 5.88 6.75 11.78
N PHE A 495 4.87 6.53 12.64
CA PHE A 495 4.96 6.42 14.09
C PHE A 495 5.05 4.97 14.58
N ASN A 496 5.63 4.08 13.77
CA ASN A 496 5.91 2.70 14.16
C ASN A 496 4.65 1.88 14.53
N LEU A 497 3.44 2.36 14.21
CA LEU A 497 2.22 1.54 14.24
C LEU A 497 2.17 0.70 12.97
N ASN A 498 2.97 -0.36 12.95
CA ASN A 498 3.34 -1.14 11.77
C ASN A 498 2.25 -2.07 11.23
N MET A 499 0.99 -1.62 11.24
CA MET A 499 -0.13 -2.36 10.66
C MET A 499 -0.13 -2.22 9.14
N LEU A 500 -0.12 -3.37 8.48
CA LEU A 500 -0.11 -3.51 7.04
C LEU A 500 -1.31 -4.34 6.59
N ILE A 501 -1.79 -4.09 5.39
CA ILE A 501 -2.83 -4.87 4.73
C ILE A 501 -2.32 -5.42 3.40
N PHE A 502 -2.86 -6.55 2.97
CA PHE A 502 -2.52 -7.15 1.68
C PHE A 502 -3.06 -6.29 0.52
N ALA A 503 -2.21 -5.97 -0.45
CA ALA A 503 -2.56 -5.03 -1.52
C ALA A 503 -3.34 -5.70 -2.68
N ARG A 504 -3.14 -7.00 -2.92
CA ARG A 504 -3.71 -7.68 -4.09
C ARG A 504 -5.19 -8.03 -3.88
N PRO A 505 -6.02 -8.02 -4.94
CA PRO A 505 -5.65 -7.95 -6.36
C PRO A 505 -5.51 -6.54 -6.96
N TYR A 506 -5.53 -5.48 -6.16
CA TYR A 506 -5.31 -4.12 -6.67
C TYR A 506 -3.87 -3.97 -7.19
N GLY A 507 -3.66 -4.24 -8.48
CA GLY A 507 -2.36 -4.37 -9.15
C GLY A 507 -1.60 -3.06 -9.38
N ILE A 508 -1.79 -2.08 -8.53
CA ILE A 508 -1.31 -0.69 -8.72
C ILE A 508 0.05 -0.48 -8.04
N THR A 509 0.35 -1.27 -7.00
CA THR A 509 1.61 -1.25 -6.29
C THR A 509 2.39 -2.54 -6.51
N SER A 510 3.71 -2.43 -6.57
CA SER A 510 4.60 -3.61 -6.51
C SER A 510 4.64 -4.24 -5.11
N ASP A 511 4.31 -3.46 -4.08
CA ASP A 511 4.34 -3.91 -2.70
C ASP A 511 3.20 -4.89 -2.45
N THR A 512 3.53 -6.01 -1.80
CA THR A 512 2.53 -7.03 -1.44
C THR A 512 1.66 -6.55 -0.28
N PHE A 513 2.21 -5.69 0.58
CA PHE A 513 1.56 -5.16 1.76
C PHE A 513 1.76 -3.65 1.83
N VAL A 514 0.69 -2.91 2.15
CA VAL A 514 0.70 -1.45 2.29
C VAL A 514 0.19 -1.03 3.67
N PRO A 515 0.61 0.11 4.22
CA PRO A 515 0.13 0.52 5.53
C PRO A 515 -1.33 0.95 5.53
N ALA A 516 -2.06 0.43 6.51
CA ALA A 516 -3.42 0.88 6.79
C ALA A 516 -3.79 0.53 8.24
N PHE A 517 -4.22 1.54 8.97
CA PHE A 517 -4.90 1.41 10.25
C PHE A 517 -6.39 1.69 10.05
N PHE A 518 -7.17 0.62 9.88
CA PHE A 518 -8.61 0.69 9.72
C PHE A 518 -9.31 0.53 11.07
N GLN A 519 -9.81 1.63 11.64
CA GLN A 519 -10.41 1.64 12.98
C GLN A 519 -11.93 1.49 12.92
N GLU A 520 -12.37 0.26 13.12
CA GLU A 520 -13.79 -0.08 13.28
C GLU A 520 -14.35 0.31 14.65
N ARG A 521 -15.68 0.25 14.75
CA ARG A 521 -16.42 0.57 15.99
C ARG A 521 -15.94 -0.27 17.17
N GLU A 522 -15.76 -1.56 16.97
CA GLU A 522 -15.31 -2.50 18.00
C GLU A 522 -13.93 -2.10 18.50
N MET A 523 -13.01 -1.76 17.60
CA MET A 523 -11.67 -1.30 17.96
C MET A 523 -11.73 0.02 18.73
N ARG A 524 -12.53 0.98 18.29
CA ARG A 524 -12.68 2.29 18.96
C ARG A 524 -13.26 2.18 20.38
N GLN A 525 -14.18 1.23 20.60
CA GLN A 525 -14.76 0.98 21.92
C GLN A 525 -13.78 0.26 22.85
N ASN A 526 -12.88 -0.55 22.29
CA ASN A 526 -12.03 -1.44 23.05
C ASN A 526 -10.62 -0.93 23.25
N ALA A 527 -10.07 -0.12 22.35
CA ALA A 527 -8.70 0.41 22.39
C ALA A 527 -8.62 1.82 23.02
N PRO A 528 -7.42 2.26 23.47
CA PRO A 528 -7.20 3.66 23.80
C PRO A 528 -7.46 4.56 22.58
N ALA A 529 -7.91 5.79 22.82
CA ALA A 529 -8.03 6.76 21.74
C ALA A 529 -6.62 7.11 21.23
N LEU A 530 -6.36 6.77 19.97
CA LEU A 530 -5.14 7.15 19.26
C LEU A 530 -5.26 8.55 18.65
N HIS A 531 -6.46 8.91 18.19
CA HIS A 531 -6.72 10.18 17.53
C HIS A 531 -7.40 11.18 18.47
N MET A 532 -6.98 12.43 18.39
CA MET A 532 -7.68 13.58 18.95
C MET A 532 -8.05 14.51 17.80
N GLU A 533 -9.32 14.47 17.40
CA GLU A 533 -9.81 15.30 16.32
C GLU A 533 -9.89 16.77 16.74
N ARG A 534 -9.36 17.65 15.90
CA ARG A 534 -9.47 19.11 16.04
C ARG A 534 -10.49 19.68 15.06
N LYS A 535 -10.48 19.18 13.83
CA LYS A 535 -11.36 19.61 12.76
C LYS A 535 -11.67 18.44 11.84
N ARG A 536 -12.84 18.46 11.22
CA ARG A 536 -13.15 17.61 10.07
C ARG A 536 -13.83 18.44 8.99
N VAL A 537 -13.65 18.03 7.75
CA VAL A 537 -14.33 18.61 6.60
C VAL A 537 -14.84 17.48 5.73
N SER A 538 -16.15 17.53 5.42
CA SER A 538 -16.78 16.58 4.51
C SER A 538 -16.35 16.85 3.08
N MET A 539 -15.84 15.81 2.42
CA MET A 539 -15.56 15.85 0.99
C MET A 539 -16.88 15.88 0.20
N LEU A 540 -17.85 15.08 0.64
CA LEU A 540 -19.13 14.91 -0.04
C LEU A 540 -20.04 16.15 0.03
N ARG A 541 -19.96 16.95 1.10
CA ARG A 541 -20.80 18.14 1.34
C ARG A 541 -20.08 19.46 1.08
N SER A 542 -18.81 19.41 0.70
CA SER A 542 -18.08 20.62 0.31
C SER A 542 -18.54 21.06 -1.08
N SER A 543 -19.24 22.20 -1.16
CA SER A 543 -19.67 22.77 -2.44
C SER A 543 -18.51 23.03 -3.40
N GLN A 544 -17.34 23.42 -2.86
CA GLN A 544 -16.12 23.59 -3.63
C GLN A 544 -15.67 22.27 -4.25
N MET A 545 -15.64 21.18 -3.48
CA MET A 545 -15.20 19.88 -3.98
C MET A 545 -16.23 19.23 -4.89
N GLN A 546 -17.52 19.52 -4.70
CA GLN A 546 -18.57 19.10 -5.62
C GLN A 546 -18.36 19.72 -7.01
N GLN A 547 -18.02 21.01 -7.09
CA GLN A 547 -17.71 21.67 -8.36
C GLN A 547 -16.49 21.07 -9.03
N VAL A 548 -15.42 20.80 -8.27
CA VAL A 548 -14.21 20.15 -8.80
C VAL A 548 -14.51 18.74 -9.32
N ALA A 549 -15.28 17.95 -8.58
CA ALA A 549 -15.68 16.60 -8.99
C ALA A 549 -16.58 16.60 -10.23
N ALA A 550 -17.42 17.62 -10.43
CA ALA A 550 -18.22 17.77 -11.65
C ALA A 550 -17.33 17.95 -12.91
N ASN A 551 -16.19 18.63 -12.75
CA ASN A 551 -15.22 18.85 -13.83
C ASN A 551 -14.33 17.63 -14.12
N SER A 552 -14.26 16.65 -13.22
CA SER A 552 -13.30 15.55 -13.31
C SER A 552 -13.41 14.71 -14.60
N ALA A 553 -14.59 14.68 -15.23
CA ALA A 553 -14.81 13.98 -16.51
C ALA A 553 -14.21 14.72 -17.71
N ARG A 554 -14.23 16.06 -17.66
CA ARG A 554 -13.74 16.95 -18.73
C ARG A 554 -12.32 17.44 -18.46
N GLY A 555 -11.75 17.04 -17.32
CA GLY A 555 -10.46 17.50 -16.82
C GLY A 555 -10.61 18.72 -15.92
N PHE A 556 -9.66 18.86 -14.98
CA PHE A 556 -9.64 19.98 -14.04
C PHE A 556 -9.29 21.30 -14.74
N VAL A 557 -9.99 22.36 -14.35
CA VAL A 557 -9.73 23.74 -14.80
C VAL A 557 -8.80 24.46 -13.80
N PRO A 558 -8.12 25.55 -14.18
CA PRO A 558 -7.25 26.30 -13.27
C PRO A 558 -7.94 26.72 -11.96
N GLU A 559 -9.23 27.09 -12.02
CA GLU A 559 -10.02 27.46 -10.84
C GLU A 559 -10.24 26.30 -9.87
N ASP A 560 -10.13 25.06 -10.33
CA ASP A 560 -10.25 23.88 -9.46
C ASP A 560 -9.04 23.76 -8.53
N GLU A 561 -7.85 24.20 -8.96
CA GLU A 561 -6.67 24.21 -8.12
C GLU A 561 -6.87 25.14 -6.92
N ASP A 562 -7.43 26.34 -7.13
CA ASP A 562 -7.70 27.29 -6.05
C ASP A 562 -8.77 26.76 -5.08
N ARG A 563 -9.79 26.05 -5.58
CA ARG A 563 -10.79 25.37 -4.74
C ARG A 563 -10.16 24.26 -3.89
N VAL A 564 -9.28 23.44 -4.48
CA VAL A 564 -8.57 22.37 -3.78
C VAL A 564 -7.60 22.95 -2.75
N ALA A 565 -6.88 24.02 -3.09
CA ALA A 565 -6.02 24.74 -2.17
C ALA A 565 -6.83 25.27 -0.97
N ALA A 566 -7.92 26.00 -1.22
CA ALA A 566 -8.77 26.55 -0.16
C ALA A 566 -9.36 25.45 0.76
N PHE A 567 -9.73 24.30 0.19
CA PHE A 567 -10.15 23.14 0.97
C PHE A 567 -9.05 22.63 1.90
N MET A 568 -7.83 22.44 1.38
CA MET A 568 -6.67 22.00 2.18
C MET A 568 -6.29 23.02 3.25
N GLU A 569 -6.24 24.31 2.93
CA GLU A 569 -5.95 25.39 3.87
C GLU A 569 -6.95 25.42 5.02
N SER A 570 -8.22 25.13 4.73
CA SER A 570 -9.24 25.02 5.75
C SER A 570 -8.93 23.93 6.78
N LEU A 571 -8.31 22.81 6.38
CA LEU A 571 -7.92 21.72 7.27
C LEU A 571 -6.59 22.01 7.98
N ALA A 572 -5.61 22.53 7.24
CA ALA A 572 -4.26 22.79 7.76
C ALA A 572 -4.19 23.97 8.73
N GLY A 573 -5.08 24.96 8.60
CA GLY A 573 -4.99 26.21 9.36
C GLY A 573 -3.79 27.09 8.96
N ARG A 574 -3.19 26.80 7.80
CA ARG A 574 -2.09 27.55 7.18
C ARG A 574 -2.28 27.57 5.66
N ALA A 575 -1.59 28.48 4.99
CA ALA A 575 -1.47 28.45 3.54
C ALA A 575 -0.81 27.15 3.09
N VAL A 576 -1.29 26.59 1.98
CA VAL A 576 -0.65 25.43 1.33
C VAL A 576 0.46 25.90 0.41
N THR A 577 1.54 25.13 0.34
CA THR A 577 2.68 25.43 -0.54
C THR A 577 2.33 25.14 -2.00
N GLY A 578 3.06 25.75 -2.94
CA GLY A 578 2.90 25.45 -4.38
C GLY A 578 3.08 23.96 -4.69
N VAL A 579 4.04 23.31 -4.03
CA VAL A 579 4.27 21.86 -4.17
C VAL A 579 3.07 21.05 -3.69
N GLU A 580 2.45 21.43 -2.57
CA GLU A 580 1.23 20.74 -2.07
C GLU A 580 0.06 20.89 -3.05
N ARG A 581 -0.11 22.08 -3.64
CA ARG A 581 -1.14 22.35 -4.66
C ARG A 581 -0.95 21.49 -5.91
N GLU A 582 0.25 21.55 -6.50
CA GLU A 582 0.59 20.78 -7.70
C GLU A 582 0.49 19.27 -7.46
N LEU A 583 0.98 18.80 -6.30
CA LEU A 583 0.92 17.40 -5.93
C LEU A 583 -0.52 16.91 -5.79
N ALA A 584 -1.39 17.67 -5.12
CA ALA A 584 -2.80 17.30 -4.96
C ALA A 584 -3.52 17.17 -6.30
N MET A 585 -3.31 18.11 -7.23
CA MET A 585 -3.95 18.09 -8.54
C MET A 585 -3.43 16.97 -9.43
N ALA A 586 -2.12 16.72 -9.44
CA ALA A 586 -1.52 15.62 -10.20
C ALA A 586 -2.03 14.27 -9.70
N LEU A 587 -2.01 14.05 -8.39
CA LEU A 587 -2.52 12.82 -7.77
C LEU A 587 -4.02 12.66 -7.97
N ALA A 588 -4.82 13.74 -7.89
CA ALA A 588 -6.26 13.66 -8.10
C ALA A 588 -6.59 13.12 -9.49
N LYS A 589 -5.86 13.57 -10.52
CA LYS A 589 -5.99 13.07 -11.88
C LYS A 589 -5.63 11.58 -11.97
N ASP A 590 -4.46 11.20 -11.44
CA ASP A 590 -3.98 9.81 -11.49
C ASP A 590 -4.91 8.85 -10.73
N HIS A 591 -5.31 9.22 -9.52
CA HIS A 591 -6.20 8.41 -8.68
C HIS A 591 -7.60 8.29 -9.28
N THR A 592 -8.13 9.34 -9.92
CA THR A 592 -9.43 9.29 -10.60
C THR A 592 -9.42 8.23 -11.71
N ARG A 593 -8.34 8.16 -12.51
CA ARG A 593 -8.16 7.12 -13.52
C ARG A 593 -8.10 5.73 -12.90
N VAL A 594 -7.30 5.55 -11.85
CA VAL A 594 -7.11 4.24 -11.21
C VAL A 594 -8.39 3.73 -10.54
N ILE A 595 -9.14 4.60 -9.85
CA ILE A 595 -10.43 4.23 -9.27
C ILE A 595 -11.41 3.85 -10.38
N ARG A 596 -11.45 4.59 -11.49
CA ARG A 596 -12.31 4.26 -12.64
C ARG A 596 -12.01 2.86 -13.20
N GLU A 597 -10.74 2.55 -13.42
CA GLU A 597 -10.29 1.22 -13.90
C GLU A 597 -10.70 0.12 -12.91
N ALA A 598 -10.44 0.31 -11.61
CA ALA A 598 -10.84 -0.63 -10.58
C ALA A 598 -12.37 -0.83 -10.49
N LEU A 599 -13.14 0.23 -10.77
CA LEU A 599 -14.59 0.18 -10.83
C LEU A 599 -15.10 -0.60 -12.06
N GLN A 600 -14.49 -0.39 -13.22
CA GLN A 600 -14.84 -1.06 -14.48
C GLN A 600 -14.49 -2.55 -14.47
N GLU A 601 -13.36 -2.91 -13.88
CA GLU A 601 -12.88 -4.30 -13.78
C GLU A 601 -13.44 -5.06 -12.57
N GLU A 602 -14.25 -4.40 -11.75
CA GLU A 602 -14.85 -4.99 -10.55
C GLU A 602 -13.83 -5.58 -9.57
N GLN A 603 -12.64 -4.98 -9.47
CA GLN A 603 -11.49 -5.54 -8.72
C GLN A 603 -11.81 -5.82 -7.24
N TRP A 604 -12.72 -5.05 -6.63
CA TRP A 604 -13.15 -5.25 -5.24
C TRP A 604 -13.90 -6.57 -5.01
N LYS A 605 -14.48 -7.18 -6.05
CA LYS A 605 -15.13 -8.49 -5.95
C LYS A 605 -14.12 -9.63 -5.88
N GLN A 606 -12.90 -9.40 -6.34
CA GLN A 606 -11.80 -10.36 -6.30
C GLN A 606 -10.96 -10.22 -5.02
N TYR A 607 -11.15 -9.13 -4.27
CA TYR A 607 -10.50 -8.94 -2.99
C TYR A 607 -11.11 -9.91 -1.95
N PRO A 608 -10.30 -10.59 -1.11
CA PRO A 608 -10.81 -11.49 -0.10
C PRO A 608 -11.84 -10.81 0.82
N GLU A 609 -12.92 -11.52 1.21
CA GLU A 609 -13.90 -10.98 2.17
C GLU A 609 -13.23 -10.53 3.49
N ASP A 610 -12.13 -11.20 3.79
CA ASP A 610 -11.46 -11.26 5.06
C ASP A 610 -10.09 -10.60 4.90
N VAL A 611 -9.97 -9.33 5.31
CA VAL A 611 -8.78 -8.52 5.00
C VAL A 611 -7.54 -9.07 5.70
N GLN A 612 -6.54 -9.46 4.90
CA GLN A 612 -5.27 -9.96 5.43
C GLN A 612 -4.46 -8.82 6.02
N ILE A 613 -4.20 -8.90 7.33
CA ILE A 613 -3.44 -7.93 8.10
C ILE A 613 -2.10 -8.56 8.48
N ALA A 614 -1.02 -7.80 8.33
CA ALA A 614 0.31 -8.13 8.81
C ALA A 614 0.83 -7.05 9.77
N ILE A 615 1.73 -7.43 10.67
CA ILE A 615 2.46 -6.49 11.54
C ILE A 615 3.93 -6.54 11.13
N ALA A 616 4.48 -5.41 10.68
CA ALA A 616 5.91 -5.29 10.41
C ALA A 616 6.69 -5.09 11.72
N GLY A 617 6.99 -6.20 12.41
CA GLY A 617 7.77 -6.21 13.64
C GLY A 617 9.29 -6.05 13.43
N ASP A 618 9.98 -5.47 14.41
CA ASP A 618 11.45 -5.51 14.47
C ASP A 618 11.97 -6.92 14.81
N PRO A 619 13.23 -7.25 14.48
CA PRO A 619 13.84 -8.50 14.92
C PRO A 619 13.76 -8.66 16.44
N GLY A 620 13.25 -9.81 16.91
CA GLY A 620 13.04 -10.06 18.33
C GLY A 620 11.75 -9.47 18.91
N GLU A 621 11.08 -8.55 18.20
CA GLU A 621 9.86 -7.89 18.69
C GLU A 621 8.70 -8.89 18.87
N LEU A 622 8.63 -9.85 17.95
CA LEU A 622 7.57 -10.86 17.90
C LEU A 622 7.89 -12.14 18.67
N ASP A 623 9.12 -12.30 19.18
CA ASP A 623 9.58 -13.55 19.80
C ASP A 623 8.80 -13.88 21.09
N ASN A 624 8.30 -12.86 21.81
CA ASN A 624 7.46 -12.98 23.00
C ASN A 624 6.06 -12.36 22.80
N TRP A 625 5.52 -12.44 21.58
CA TRP A 625 4.27 -11.78 21.20
C TRP A 625 3.10 -12.10 22.14
N GLU A 626 2.94 -13.37 22.53
CA GLU A 626 1.81 -13.82 23.37
C GLU A 626 1.85 -13.20 24.77
N GLU A 627 3.01 -13.18 25.41
CA GLU A 627 3.20 -12.56 26.73
C GLU A 627 2.97 -11.04 26.67
N ARG A 628 3.51 -10.37 25.64
CA ARG A 628 3.28 -8.93 25.43
C ARG A 628 1.81 -8.60 25.20
N CYS A 629 1.11 -9.46 24.46
CA CYS A 629 -0.31 -9.37 24.20
C CYS A 629 -1.15 -9.51 25.49
N ASP A 630 -0.82 -10.48 26.35
CA ASP A 630 -1.47 -10.66 27.64
C ASP A 630 -1.25 -9.45 28.56
N VAL A 631 -0.02 -8.94 28.65
CA VAL A 631 0.30 -7.73 29.43
C VAL A 631 -0.46 -6.51 28.91
N TRP A 632 -0.51 -6.32 27.59
CA TRP A 632 -1.25 -5.23 26.96
C TRP A 632 -2.75 -5.31 27.27
N TRP A 633 -3.33 -6.52 27.17
CA TRP A 633 -4.75 -6.75 27.46
C TRP A 633 -5.10 -6.47 28.92
N ASP A 634 -4.25 -6.90 29.86
CA ASP A 634 -4.43 -6.60 31.28
C ASP A 634 -4.43 -5.10 31.55
N ASN A 635 -3.54 -4.36 30.89
CA ASN A 635 -3.49 -2.90 30.98
C ASN A 635 -4.75 -2.26 30.37
N LEU A 636 -5.22 -2.76 29.24
CA LEU A 636 -6.46 -2.33 28.61
C LEU A 636 -7.68 -2.54 29.52
N GLN A 637 -7.76 -3.70 30.18
CA GLN A 637 -8.82 -4.01 31.13
C GLN A 637 -8.77 -3.11 32.36
N LYS A 638 -7.56 -2.82 32.88
CA LYS A 638 -7.37 -1.83 33.96
C LYS A 638 -7.87 -0.45 33.54
N ASP A 639 -7.57 -0.01 32.32
CA ASP A 639 -8.02 1.29 31.80
C ASP A 639 -9.53 1.35 31.58
N LYS A 640 -10.15 0.27 31.08
CA LYS A 640 -11.62 0.15 30.99
C LYS A 640 -12.27 0.25 32.37
N ARG A 641 -11.70 -0.42 33.39
CA ARG A 641 -12.18 -0.33 34.78
C ARG A 641 -12.07 1.10 35.32
N LYS A 642 -10.93 1.78 35.08
CA LYS A 642 -10.73 3.20 35.46
C LYS A 642 -11.73 4.13 34.78
N LYS A 643 -11.96 3.98 33.46
CA LYS A 643 -12.96 4.78 32.72
C LYS A 643 -14.37 4.58 33.28
N LYS A 644 -14.79 3.33 33.53
CA LYS A 644 -16.09 3.03 34.16
C LYS A 644 -16.21 3.65 35.55
N GLN A 645 -15.14 3.60 36.35
CA GLN A 645 -15.13 4.20 37.69
C GLN A 645 -15.21 5.74 37.64
N LYS A 646 -14.48 6.39 36.72
CA LYS A 646 -14.58 7.85 36.47
C LYS A 646 -15.99 8.24 36.01
N ALA A 647 -16.59 7.48 35.09
CA ALA A 647 -17.95 7.74 34.63
C ALA A 647 -18.99 7.61 35.76
N ARG A 648 -18.85 6.61 36.65
CA ARG A 648 -19.71 6.46 37.84
C ARG A 648 -19.54 7.60 38.84
N LYS A 649 -18.30 8.07 39.07
CA LYS A 649 -18.02 9.21 39.96
C LYS A 649 -18.54 10.54 39.38
N GLY A 650 -18.36 10.79 38.08
CA GLY A 650 -18.89 11.98 37.42
C GLY A 650 -20.42 12.05 37.39
N ARG A 651 -21.09 10.89 37.34
CA ARG A 651 -22.55 10.80 37.50
C ARG A 651 -23.03 11.01 38.93
N ALA A 652 -22.20 10.70 39.93
CA ALA A 652 -22.49 10.88 41.34
C ALA A 652 -22.21 12.32 41.84
N SER A 653 -21.37 13.08 41.13
CA SER A 653 -21.04 14.48 41.43
C SER A 653 -21.91 15.50 40.67
N GLY A 654 -22.87 15.04 39.86
CA GLY A 654 -23.81 15.87 39.10
C GLY A 654 -25.24 15.80 39.62
N VAL A 655 -25.42 15.45 40.90
CA VAL A 655 -26.70 15.50 41.64
C VAL A 655 -26.67 16.69 42.56
#